data_AF-A0A9D9M540-F1
#
_entry.id   AF-A0A9D9M540-F1
#
_cell.length_a   1.000
_cell.length_b   1.000
_cell.length_c   1.000
_cell.angle_alpha   90.00
_cell.angle_beta   90.00
_cell.angle_gamma   90.00
#
_symmetry.space_group_name_H-M   'P 1'
#
loop_
_entity.id
_entity.type
_entity.pdbx_description
1 polymer ?
#
loop_
_entity_poly.entity_id
_entity_poly.type
_entity_poly.pdbx_seq_one_letter_code
_entity_poly.pdbx_strand_id
1 'polypeptide(L)'
;MYKKLRYGLIALLAFVGLTASAQGVVFDFDNDYATLFPDLGLSDGSGSDAGDINKDITSTAISGFTITVSAKEEEATNPNRLWNGTNRLRVYSGTITVSGSGIESIEFTWGKNNITTKTGELKGNVWSGNANTVVFTVLGNTQISKIVINGNAVAPTETEEDLNHGTEDDPISVSEAIYAAGVVGTAESKEDFYVVGTISSIVADKNNGTPYTYSYKGNATYYIKDALGNEFEIYQGKYFSGVTWAEGMTDIEEGDVVVVCGKIINYGGHTPEFVNGKSHLVLLNGKGYEEPGPVIPTIQNITVEDFLAEPTSNDTWYRLTGMVTDLKDGNAYGNFNLKDKTGFVYVYGVLSEEGGETGHFQELVERYGIKNGGIITIVGNRGKQNGNPAMKNAYFEAYEAGSDPETFEVNVADALDAASDLFENEKSFDYYVVTGYVVGEPSYERKEEGNTLYGNVNLTIADTKDGTNTLNIYRANSLENEVFTEETLDLFNEGDLVTFYGKLQNFVKTDKETGVSTQQYELVEGYLVKASASLEMPASGLATFCSPYPIEIEDQNVYIVTQVGKDKALVQKVEAGIIESGTGLLVEGGGTVNIAYAYGEKGNALSGNMLVGTLKEKDLAKGEAYILKDGAFHLSNAGTFPARKAYLPVDAASGAKIFIDFSGTTAINEVKAQNENIEIYTIGGIRVKNAQQKGVYIINGKKVVK
;
A
#
# COMPACT_ATOMS: atom_id res chain seq x y z
N MET A 1 -29.69 4.28 10.19
CA MET A 1 -30.86 4.59 11.06
C MET A 1 -31.54 5.81 10.44
N TYR A 2 -32.74 5.84 9.88
CA TYR A 2 -33.94 5.00 9.94
C TYR A 2 -34.52 4.81 8.53
N LYS A 3 -35.04 3.60 8.27
CA LYS A 3 -35.86 3.23 7.11
C LYS A 3 -37.33 3.50 7.45
N LYS A 4 -38.08 4.00 6.46
CA LYS A 4 -39.52 3.80 6.16
C LYS A 4 -40.59 4.85 6.56
N LEU A 5 -41.38 5.12 5.51
CA LEU A 5 -42.82 5.41 5.41
C LEU A 5 -43.30 6.86 5.58
N ARG A 6 -43.89 7.41 4.51
CA ARG A 6 -45.36 7.56 4.42
C ARG A 6 -45.84 7.73 2.98
N TYR A 7 -46.54 6.69 2.50
CA TYR A 7 -47.71 6.87 1.65
C TYR A 7 -48.78 7.64 2.45
N GLY A 8 -49.40 8.62 1.81
CA GLY A 8 -50.72 9.17 2.18
C GLY A 8 -50.74 10.34 3.18
N LEU A 9 -50.89 11.56 2.66
CA LEU A 9 -51.84 12.52 3.22
C LEU A 9 -52.26 13.57 2.17
N ILE A 10 -53.42 13.34 1.56
CA ILE A 10 -54.30 14.39 1.06
C ILE A 10 -54.69 15.26 2.27
N ALA A 11 -54.33 16.54 2.25
CA ALA A 11 -54.86 17.53 3.17
C ALA A 11 -54.98 18.90 2.48
N LEU A 12 -56.18 19.12 1.92
CA LEU A 12 -56.95 20.36 2.00
C LEU A 12 -56.17 21.61 2.49
N LEU A 13 -55.67 22.42 1.56
CA LEU A 13 -55.53 23.87 1.80
C LEU A 13 -56.68 24.58 1.08
N ALA A 14 -57.68 24.95 1.87
CA ALA A 14 -58.61 26.00 1.50
C ALA A 14 -57.85 27.34 1.50
N PHE A 15 -57.61 27.90 0.32
CA PHE A 15 -57.37 29.34 0.20
C PHE A 15 -58.67 29.98 -0.29
N VAL A 16 -59.40 30.62 0.61
CA VAL A 16 -60.44 31.57 0.25
C VAL A 16 -59.72 32.84 -0.20
N GLY A 17 -59.75 33.10 -1.50
CA GLY A 17 -59.19 34.31 -2.10
C GLY A 17 -59.75 34.53 -3.50
N LEU A 18 -60.82 35.32 -3.57
CA LEU A 18 -61.38 36.02 -4.75
C LEU A 18 -61.50 35.23 -6.07
N THR A 19 -62.77 35.08 -6.48
CA THR A 19 -63.21 34.73 -7.83
C THR A 19 -62.52 35.57 -8.91
N ALA A 20 -61.57 34.96 -9.61
CA ALA A 20 -61.37 35.14 -11.03
C ALA A 20 -61.55 33.76 -11.65
N SER A 21 -62.61 33.56 -12.43
CA SER A 21 -62.78 32.35 -13.22
C SER A 21 -61.57 32.23 -14.16
N ALA A 22 -60.68 31.26 -13.92
CA ALA A 22 -59.69 30.88 -14.92
C ALA A 22 -60.47 30.45 -16.17
N GLN A 23 -60.34 31.22 -17.25
CA GLN A 23 -61.02 30.95 -18.51
C GLN A 23 -60.25 29.81 -19.18
N GLY A 24 -60.89 28.67 -19.42
CA GLY A 24 -60.26 27.51 -20.06
C GLY A 24 -59.62 27.85 -21.41
N VAL A 25 -58.60 27.09 -21.81
CA VAL A 25 -57.87 27.25 -23.07
C VAL A 25 -58.75 26.83 -24.23
N VAL A 26 -58.97 27.73 -25.19
CA VAL A 26 -59.96 27.55 -26.25
C VAL A 26 -59.31 27.21 -27.59
N PHE A 27 -59.71 26.09 -28.17
CA PHE A 27 -59.49 25.71 -29.56
C PHE A 27 -60.80 25.92 -30.33
N ASP A 28 -60.96 27.08 -30.97
CA ASP A 28 -62.14 27.41 -31.76
C ASP A 28 -61.91 27.06 -33.23
N PHE A 29 -62.33 25.87 -33.65
CA PHE A 29 -62.16 25.44 -35.04
C PHE A 29 -63.05 26.23 -36.00
N ASP A 30 -64.17 26.79 -35.56
CA ASP A 30 -65.03 27.53 -36.47
C ASP A 30 -64.44 28.89 -36.85
N ASN A 31 -63.72 29.53 -35.92
CA ASN A 31 -63.18 30.88 -36.10
C ASN A 31 -61.66 30.92 -36.32
N ASP A 32 -60.90 30.02 -35.68
CA ASP A 32 -59.44 30.14 -35.56
C ASP A 32 -58.68 29.02 -36.31
N TYR A 33 -59.36 28.23 -37.15
CA TYR A 33 -58.76 27.05 -37.81
C TYR A 33 -57.47 27.35 -38.57
N ALA A 34 -57.37 28.51 -39.23
CA ALA A 34 -56.18 28.87 -40.01
C ALA A 34 -54.97 29.16 -39.12
N THR A 35 -55.19 29.51 -37.84
CA THR A 35 -54.11 29.64 -36.85
C THR A 35 -53.80 28.32 -36.16
N LEU A 36 -54.82 27.47 -35.96
CA LEU A 36 -54.66 26.15 -35.37
C LEU A 36 -53.95 25.19 -36.33
N PHE A 37 -54.25 25.27 -37.63
CA PHE A 37 -53.74 24.38 -38.67
C PHE A 37 -53.38 25.20 -39.92
N PRO A 38 -52.25 25.95 -39.90
CA PRO A 38 -51.90 26.89 -40.97
C PRO A 38 -51.69 26.24 -42.33
N ASP A 39 -51.37 24.95 -42.34
CA ASP A 39 -51.10 24.18 -43.56
C ASP A 39 -52.35 23.51 -44.17
N LEU A 40 -53.53 23.69 -43.56
CA LEU A 40 -54.79 23.12 -44.06
C LEU A 40 -55.74 24.20 -44.60
N GLY A 41 -56.33 23.90 -45.77
CA GLY A 41 -57.45 24.63 -46.34
C GLY A 41 -58.80 24.14 -45.80
N LEU A 42 -59.87 24.36 -46.57
CA LEU A 42 -61.21 23.87 -46.24
C LEU A 42 -61.72 22.92 -47.31
N SER A 43 -62.32 21.83 -46.87
CA SER A 43 -63.01 20.88 -47.73
C SER A 43 -64.51 21.20 -47.81
N ASP A 44 -65.12 20.97 -48.97
CA ASP A 44 -66.54 21.26 -49.20
C ASP A 44 -67.26 20.23 -50.07
N GLY A 45 -68.58 20.36 -50.17
CA GLY A 45 -69.43 19.47 -50.97
C GLY A 45 -69.38 19.74 -52.48
N SER A 46 -68.61 20.75 -52.91
CA SER A 46 -68.43 21.14 -54.32
C SER A 46 -67.12 20.67 -54.94
N GLY A 47 -66.28 19.97 -54.17
CA GLY A 47 -65.10 19.25 -54.68
C GLY A 47 -63.75 19.72 -54.14
N SER A 48 -63.69 20.67 -53.19
CA SER A 48 -62.44 21.00 -52.50
C SER A 48 -62.10 19.92 -51.46
N ASP A 49 -60.87 19.40 -51.51
CA ASP A 49 -60.26 18.45 -50.56
C ASP A 49 -59.10 19.09 -49.76
N ALA A 50 -58.89 20.40 -49.89
CA ALA A 50 -57.76 21.11 -49.30
C ALA A 50 -57.71 21.07 -47.76
N GLY A 51 -58.83 20.73 -47.10
CA GLY A 51 -58.91 20.56 -45.65
C GLY A 51 -58.79 19.11 -45.19
N ASP A 52 -58.54 18.15 -46.09
CA ASP A 52 -58.49 16.72 -45.75
C ASP A 52 -57.18 16.35 -45.02
N ILE A 53 -57.33 15.64 -43.91
CA ILE A 53 -56.27 15.21 -43.00
C ILE A 53 -55.78 13.83 -43.45
N ASN A 54 -54.78 13.84 -44.33
CA ASN A 54 -54.20 12.63 -44.94
C ASN A 54 -53.02 12.03 -44.16
N LYS A 55 -52.55 12.74 -43.13
CA LYS A 55 -51.57 12.32 -42.12
C LYS A 55 -52.00 12.95 -40.80
N ASP A 56 -51.58 12.37 -39.69
CA ASP A 56 -51.84 12.94 -38.36
C ASP A 56 -51.39 14.40 -38.34
N ILE A 57 -52.27 15.27 -37.84
CA ILE A 57 -52.01 16.69 -37.76
C ILE A 57 -52.24 17.18 -36.34
N THR A 58 -51.27 17.93 -35.83
CA THR A 58 -51.32 18.55 -34.50
C THR A 58 -51.53 20.04 -34.66
N SER A 59 -52.43 20.59 -33.85
CA SER A 59 -52.68 22.03 -33.85
C SER A 59 -51.45 22.80 -33.37
N THR A 60 -51.34 24.06 -33.76
CA THR A 60 -50.49 25.00 -33.01
C THR A 60 -50.89 24.98 -31.54
N ALA A 61 -49.89 24.95 -30.66
CA ALA A 61 -50.12 24.89 -29.23
C ALA A 61 -50.74 26.19 -28.71
N ILE A 62 -51.74 26.07 -27.83
CA ILE A 62 -52.29 27.20 -27.09
C ILE A 62 -52.06 26.92 -25.61
N SER A 63 -51.29 27.78 -24.96
CA SER A 63 -50.96 27.66 -23.53
C SER A 63 -50.46 26.27 -23.14
N GLY A 64 -49.62 25.65 -23.98
CA GLY A 64 -49.03 24.33 -23.71
C GLY A 64 -49.94 23.12 -24.04
N PHE A 65 -51.19 23.35 -24.47
CA PHE A 65 -52.06 22.29 -24.97
C PHE A 65 -52.02 22.18 -26.49
N THR A 66 -52.22 20.97 -27.01
CA THR A 66 -52.38 20.69 -28.45
C THR A 66 -53.55 19.75 -28.70
N ILE A 67 -54.12 19.84 -29.91
CA ILE A 67 -55.10 18.90 -30.43
C ILE A 67 -54.50 18.19 -31.64
N THR A 68 -54.28 16.88 -31.53
CA THR A 68 -53.90 16.03 -32.65
C THR A 68 -55.10 15.29 -33.20
N VAL A 69 -55.27 15.32 -34.52
CA VAL A 69 -56.31 14.57 -35.23
C VAL A 69 -55.60 13.59 -36.15
N SER A 70 -55.93 12.31 -36.01
CA SER A 70 -55.30 11.29 -36.85
C SER A 70 -55.74 11.41 -38.31
N ALA A 71 -54.96 10.84 -39.22
CA ALA A 71 -55.44 10.46 -40.53
C ALA A 71 -56.66 9.53 -40.40
N LYS A 72 -57.44 9.41 -41.47
CA LYS A 72 -58.51 8.42 -41.52
C LYS A 72 -57.95 7.00 -41.35
N GLU A 73 -58.67 6.13 -40.65
CA GLU A 73 -58.38 4.69 -40.70
C GLU A 73 -58.54 4.14 -42.12
N GLU A 74 -57.78 3.11 -42.45
CA GLU A 74 -57.65 2.55 -43.81
C GLU A 74 -59.02 2.17 -44.42
N GLU A 75 -59.90 1.60 -43.60
CA GLU A 75 -61.24 1.13 -44.00
C GLU A 75 -62.31 2.24 -44.04
N ALA A 76 -61.97 3.48 -43.69
CA ALA A 76 -62.92 4.59 -43.65
C ALA A 76 -63.11 5.25 -45.03
N THR A 77 -64.38 5.46 -45.40
CA THR A 77 -64.77 6.04 -46.69
C THR A 77 -64.53 7.54 -46.79
N ASN A 78 -64.72 8.27 -45.68
CA ASN A 78 -64.59 9.73 -45.65
C ASN A 78 -63.28 10.14 -44.96
N PRO A 79 -62.45 11.02 -45.56
CA PRO A 79 -61.32 11.62 -44.84
C PRO A 79 -61.80 12.54 -43.71
N ASN A 80 -61.05 12.51 -42.60
CA ASN A 80 -61.09 13.52 -41.55
C ASN A 80 -60.72 14.88 -42.16
N ARG A 81 -61.37 15.97 -41.75
CA ARG A 81 -61.22 17.25 -42.46
C ARG A 81 -61.59 18.49 -41.65
N LEU A 82 -61.10 19.63 -42.11
CA LEU A 82 -61.66 20.95 -41.82
C LEU A 82 -62.72 21.31 -42.88
N TRP A 83 -63.96 21.43 -42.46
CA TRP A 83 -65.11 21.65 -43.34
C TRP A 83 -65.42 23.12 -43.59
N ASN A 84 -65.83 23.47 -44.82
CA ASN A 84 -66.32 24.80 -45.17
C ASN A 84 -67.73 25.05 -44.59
N GLY A 85 -67.80 25.32 -43.29
CA GLY A 85 -69.03 25.59 -42.52
C GLY A 85 -68.83 25.39 -41.02
N THR A 86 -69.89 25.60 -40.23
CA THR A 86 -69.85 25.41 -38.77
C THR A 86 -69.73 23.94 -38.35
N ASN A 87 -69.19 23.71 -37.16
CA ASN A 87 -68.67 22.41 -36.73
C ASN A 87 -67.58 21.95 -37.70
N ARG A 88 -66.58 22.82 -37.83
CA ARG A 88 -65.55 22.80 -38.85
C ARG A 88 -64.68 21.56 -38.76
N LEU A 89 -64.27 21.14 -37.56
CA LEU A 89 -63.54 19.89 -37.44
C LEU A 89 -64.50 18.71 -37.59
N ARG A 90 -64.31 17.90 -38.63
CA ARG A 90 -65.08 16.69 -38.90
C ARG A 90 -64.18 15.47 -38.89
N VAL A 91 -64.43 14.56 -37.97
CA VAL A 91 -63.65 13.33 -37.77
C VAL A 91 -64.60 12.14 -37.95
N TYR A 92 -64.27 11.24 -38.87
CA TYR A 92 -65.11 10.11 -39.26
C TYR A 92 -64.60 8.78 -38.72
N SER A 93 -63.29 8.65 -38.48
CA SER A 93 -62.61 7.50 -37.89
C SER A 93 -61.27 7.91 -37.26
N GLY A 94 -60.62 7.01 -36.54
CA GLY A 94 -59.32 7.26 -35.91
C GLY A 94 -59.45 7.95 -34.55
N THR A 95 -58.57 8.92 -34.26
CA THR A 95 -58.48 9.53 -32.93
C THR A 95 -58.47 11.06 -32.95
N ILE A 96 -58.94 11.63 -31.85
CA ILE A 96 -58.70 13.01 -31.43
C ILE A 96 -57.93 12.93 -30.13
N THR A 97 -56.72 13.47 -30.09
CA THR A 97 -55.86 13.45 -28.92
C THR A 97 -55.69 14.87 -28.40
N VAL A 98 -55.94 15.06 -27.11
CA VAL A 98 -55.68 16.31 -26.39
C VAL A 98 -54.45 16.09 -25.52
N SER A 99 -53.39 16.87 -25.74
CA SER A 99 -52.14 16.73 -24.98
C SER A 99 -51.78 18.04 -24.29
N GLY A 100 -51.19 17.96 -23.10
CA GLY A 100 -50.62 19.07 -22.32
C GLY A 100 -50.66 18.77 -20.82
N SER A 101 -49.83 19.45 -20.03
CA SER A 101 -49.68 19.14 -18.60
C SER A 101 -50.96 19.41 -17.79
N GLY A 102 -51.36 18.45 -16.96
CA GLY A 102 -52.39 18.62 -15.94
C GLY A 102 -53.79 18.92 -16.47
N ILE A 103 -54.27 18.17 -17.47
CA ILE A 103 -55.65 18.29 -17.98
C ILE A 103 -56.64 17.81 -16.93
N GLU A 104 -57.48 18.72 -16.43
CA GLU A 104 -58.52 18.42 -15.44
C GLU A 104 -59.90 18.23 -16.09
N SER A 105 -60.16 18.96 -17.19
CA SER A 105 -61.38 18.80 -17.99
C SER A 105 -61.19 19.21 -19.44
N ILE A 106 -61.98 18.58 -20.32
CA ILE A 106 -62.08 18.91 -21.74
C ILE A 106 -63.57 19.05 -22.06
N GLU A 107 -64.01 20.27 -22.31
CA GLU A 107 -65.36 20.57 -22.75
C GLU A 107 -65.38 20.77 -24.26
N PHE A 108 -66.25 20.02 -24.92
CA PHE A 108 -66.40 20.08 -26.35
C PHE A 108 -67.72 20.76 -26.73
N THR A 109 -67.72 21.49 -27.85
CA THR A 109 -68.91 21.99 -28.53
C THR A 109 -69.05 21.28 -29.87
N TRP A 110 -70.16 20.58 -30.07
CA TRP A 110 -70.30 19.61 -31.16
C TRP A 110 -71.58 19.86 -31.95
N GLY A 111 -71.53 19.52 -33.24
CA GLY A 111 -72.71 19.23 -34.05
C GLY A 111 -73.15 17.76 -33.97
N LYS A 112 -72.19 16.85 -33.75
CA LYS A 112 -72.43 15.39 -33.59
C LYS A 112 -71.35 14.78 -32.70
N ASN A 113 -71.75 13.92 -31.76
CA ASN A 113 -70.85 13.22 -30.84
C ASN A 113 -70.89 11.71 -31.08
N ASN A 114 -69.76 11.13 -31.51
CA ASN A 114 -69.56 9.69 -31.65
C ASN A 114 -68.15 9.27 -31.19
N ILE A 115 -67.66 9.78 -30.05
CA ILE A 115 -66.36 9.36 -29.50
C ILE A 115 -66.48 8.58 -28.20
N THR A 116 -65.44 7.82 -27.89
CA THR A 116 -65.23 7.17 -26.59
C THR A 116 -63.79 7.38 -26.14
N THR A 117 -63.52 7.22 -24.84
CA THR A 117 -62.16 7.26 -24.30
C THR A 117 -61.96 6.17 -23.27
N LYS A 118 -60.72 5.72 -23.09
CA LYS A 118 -60.33 4.72 -22.08
C LYS A 118 -59.82 5.35 -20.79
N THR A 119 -59.54 6.65 -20.79
CA THR A 119 -59.00 7.39 -19.64
C THR A 119 -59.99 8.46 -19.19
N GLY A 120 -60.13 8.64 -17.87
CA GLY A 120 -61.10 9.58 -17.29
C GLY A 120 -62.56 9.21 -17.56
N GLU A 121 -63.45 10.20 -17.44
CA GLU A 121 -64.88 10.01 -17.62
C GLU A 121 -65.47 11.10 -18.53
N LEU A 122 -66.03 10.69 -19.67
CA LEU A 122 -66.77 11.56 -20.59
C LEU A 122 -68.28 11.52 -20.26
N LYS A 123 -68.81 12.60 -19.68
CA LYS A 123 -70.24 12.77 -19.39
C LYS A 123 -70.83 13.90 -20.24
N GLY A 124 -71.71 13.55 -21.17
CA GLY A 124 -72.30 14.53 -22.08
C GLY A 124 -71.24 15.12 -23.02
N ASN A 125 -70.97 16.41 -22.89
CA ASN A 125 -69.97 17.13 -23.68
C ASN A 125 -68.68 17.45 -22.89
N VAL A 126 -68.60 17.04 -21.63
CA VAL A 126 -67.46 17.32 -20.75
C VAL A 126 -66.78 16.02 -20.37
N TRP A 127 -65.49 15.94 -20.69
CA TRP A 127 -64.59 14.98 -20.10
C TRP A 127 -64.01 15.56 -18.81
N SER A 128 -63.91 14.74 -17.77
CA SER A 128 -63.23 15.07 -16.52
C SER A 128 -62.24 13.97 -16.13
N GLY A 129 -61.08 14.36 -15.64
CA GLY A 129 -60.04 13.42 -15.22
C GLY A 129 -58.80 14.16 -14.71
N ASN A 130 -57.68 13.44 -14.66
CA ASN A 130 -56.36 14.02 -14.49
C ASN A 130 -55.42 13.27 -15.43
N ALA A 131 -54.99 13.91 -16.50
CA ALA A 131 -54.13 13.29 -17.50
C ALA A 131 -53.26 14.35 -18.20
N ASN A 132 -52.11 13.93 -18.71
CA ASN A 132 -51.31 14.78 -19.60
C ASN A 132 -51.65 14.56 -21.09
N THR A 133 -52.31 13.44 -21.39
CA THR A 133 -52.81 13.10 -22.73
C THR A 133 -54.17 12.40 -22.59
N VAL A 134 -55.15 12.85 -23.35
CA VAL A 134 -56.48 12.22 -23.46
C VAL A 134 -56.75 11.87 -24.91
N VAL A 135 -56.80 10.58 -25.20
CA VAL A 135 -57.13 10.06 -26.53
C VAL A 135 -58.61 9.72 -26.57
N PHE A 136 -59.29 10.26 -27.57
CA PHE A 136 -60.66 9.92 -27.90
C PHE A 136 -60.71 9.14 -29.21
N THR A 137 -61.22 7.91 -29.15
CA THR A 137 -61.48 7.07 -30.32
C THR A 137 -62.78 7.51 -30.97
N VAL A 138 -62.74 7.77 -32.28
CA VAL A 138 -63.88 8.21 -33.08
C VAL A 138 -64.57 7.01 -33.71
N LEU A 139 -65.80 6.74 -33.27
CA LEU A 139 -66.61 5.59 -33.69
C LEU A 139 -67.53 5.90 -34.88
N GLY A 140 -67.56 7.15 -35.32
CA GLY A 140 -68.36 7.61 -36.45
C GLY A 140 -68.35 9.13 -36.58
N ASN A 141 -69.15 9.66 -37.52
CA ASN A 141 -69.19 11.09 -37.88
C ASN A 141 -69.33 12.02 -36.65
N THR A 142 -68.21 12.62 -36.28
CA THR A 142 -68.05 13.53 -35.16
C THR A 142 -67.76 14.92 -35.70
N GLN A 143 -68.52 15.91 -35.26
CA GLN A 143 -68.43 17.29 -35.76
C GLN A 143 -68.22 18.22 -34.58
N ILE A 144 -67.13 18.97 -34.57
CA ILE A 144 -66.70 19.80 -33.43
C ILE A 144 -66.47 21.22 -33.93
N SER A 145 -67.06 22.19 -33.25
CA SER A 145 -66.81 23.61 -33.46
C SER A 145 -65.76 24.15 -32.51
N LYS A 146 -65.72 23.64 -31.28
CA LYS A 146 -64.84 24.16 -30.23
C LYS A 146 -64.44 23.10 -29.21
N ILE A 147 -63.22 23.20 -28.70
CA ILE A 147 -62.75 22.47 -27.52
C ILE A 147 -62.24 23.49 -26.50
N VAL A 148 -62.63 23.35 -25.24
CA VAL A 148 -62.17 24.16 -24.11
C VAL A 148 -61.51 23.24 -23.11
N ILE A 149 -60.25 23.50 -22.78
CA ILE A 149 -59.46 22.69 -21.86
C ILE A 149 -59.27 23.46 -20.58
N ASN A 150 -59.63 22.88 -19.43
CA ASN A 150 -59.23 23.39 -18.13
C ASN A 150 -58.22 22.45 -17.50
N GLY A 151 -57.12 23.01 -17.03
CA GLY A 151 -56.00 22.30 -16.43
C GLY A 151 -54.92 23.28 -16.01
N ASN A 152 -53.90 22.78 -15.31
CA ASN A 152 -52.71 23.59 -14.98
C ASN A 152 -51.79 23.71 -16.20
N ALA A 153 -52.27 24.44 -17.20
CA ALA A 153 -51.43 24.87 -18.30
C ALA A 153 -50.41 25.89 -17.80
N VAL A 154 -49.15 25.47 -17.73
CA VAL A 154 -48.04 26.41 -17.85
C VAL A 154 -47.98 26.78 -19.33
N ALA A 155 -48.03 28.09 -19.65
CA ALA A 155 -47.67 28.56 -20.98
C ALA A 155 -46.28 27.99 -21.35
N PRO A 156 -45.91 27.83 -22.64
CA PRO A 156 -44.53 27.54 -22.99
C PRO A 156 -43.68 28.79 -22.71
N THR A 157 -43.39 29.00 -21.44
CA THR A 157 -42.40 29.92 -20.88
C THR A 157 -41.28 29.14 -20.20
N GLU A 158 -41.45 27.82 -20.03
CA GLU A 158 -40.36 26.96 -19.62
C GLU A 158 -39.28 27.07 -20.69
N THR A 159 -38.19 27.72 -20.29
CA THR A 159 -36.94 27.58 -20.99
C THR A 159 -36.41 26.19 -20.72
N GLU A 160 -35.49 25.72 -21.57
CA GLU A 160 -34.80 24.45 -21.33
C GLU A 160 -34.26 24.31 -19.90
N GLU A 161 -33.86 25.42 -19.27
CA GLU A 161 -33.32 25.45 -17.90
C GLU A 161 -34.40 25.17 -16.82
N ASP A 162 -35.67 25.32 -17.15
CA ASP A 162 -36.80 25.11 -16.23
C ASP A 162 -37.32 23.67 -16.25
N LEU A 163 -36.87 22.84 -17.20
CA LEU A 163 -37.33 21.47 -17.37
C LEU A 163 -36.85 20.55 -16.24
N ASN A 164 -37.71 19.66 -15.79
CA ASN A 164 -37.29 18.57 -14.92
C ASN A 164 -36.50 17.54 -15.74
N HIS A 165 -35.21 17.43 -15.47
CA HIS A 165 -34.31 16.47 -16.12
C HIS A 165 -34.48 15.05 -15.59
N GLY A 166 -35.09 14.88 -14.42
CA GLY A 166 -35.08 13.61 -13.68
C GLY A 166 -33.69 13.25 -13.16
N THR A 167 -33.61 12.20 -12.37
CA THR A 167 -32.36 11.58 -11.91
C THR A 167 -32.46 10.07 -12.04
N GLU A 168 -31.36 9.36 -11.81
CA GLU A 168 -31.38 7.88 -11.77
C GLU A 168 -32.41 7.32 -10.77
N ASP A 169 -32.49 7.92 -9.58
CA ASP A 169 -33.39 7.50 -8.50
C ASP A 169 -34.83 8.04 -8.66
N ASP A 170 -35.00 9.10 -9.44
CA ASP A 170 -36.30 9.76 -9.69
C ASP A 170 -36.41 10.20 -11.18
N PRO A 171 -36.55 9.24 -12.12
CA PRO A 171 -36.61 9.52 -13.55
C PRO A 171 -37.96 10.10 -13.95
N ILE A 172 -37.98 10.94 -14.99
CA ILE A 172 -39.22 11.45 -15.57
C ILE A 172 -39.91 10.39 -16.44
N SER A 173 -41.22 10.48 -16.58
CA SER A 173 -42.01 9.61 -17.44
C SER A 173 -41.82 9.90 -18.94
N VAL A 174 -42.18 8.95 -19.80
CA VAL A 174 -42.20 9.13 -21.26
C VAL A 174 -43.00 10.37 -21.70
N SER A 175 -44.17 10.62 -21.10
CA SER A 175 -44.96 11.83 -21.39
C SER A 175 -44.21 13.13 -21.08
N GLU A 176 -43.49 13.18 -19.96
CA GLU A 176 -42.69 14.34 -19.57
C GLU A 176 -41.49 14.52 -20.51
N ALA A 177 -40.85 13.43 -20.94
CA ALA A 177 -39.76 13.47 -21.90
C ALA A 177 -40.23 13.99 -23.29
N ILE A 178 -41.41 13.58 -23.74
CA ILE A 178 -42.02 14.08 -24.99
C ILE A 178 -42.27 15.59 -24.90
N TYR A 179 -42.81 16.07 -23.78
CA TYR A 179 -43.01 17.49 -23.54
C TYR A 179 -41.68 18.25 -23.54
N ALA A 180 -40.69 17.76 -22.78
CA ALA A 180 -39.36 18.34 -22.67
C ALA A 180 -38.67 18.44 -24.04
N ALA A 181 -38.75 17.39 -24.86
CA ALA A 181 -38.22 17.40 -26.22
C ALA A 181 -38.95 18.46 -27.09
N GLY A 182 -40.26 18.61 -26.93
CA GLY A 182 -41.05 19.66 -27.58
C GLY A 182 -40.57 21.08 -27.23
N VAL A 183 -40.21 21.32 -25.96
CA VAL A 183 -39.67 22.60 -25.47
C VAL A 183 -38.24 22.84 -25.98
N VAL A 184 -37.39 21.81 -25.92
CA VAL A 184 -36.00 21.84 -26.45
C VAL A 184 -35.97 22.11 -27.96
N GLY A 185 -36.94 21.57 -28.70
CA GLY A 185 -37.11 21.81 -30.13
C GLY A 185 -36.07 21.05 -30.97
N THR A 186 -35.67 21.61 -32.11
CA THR A 186 -34.81 20.92 -33.09
C THR A 186 -33.31 20.92 -32.75
N ALA A 187 -32.92 21.51 -31.62
CA ALA A 187 -31.55 21.45 -31.10
C ALA A 187 -31.46 20.37 -30.01
N GLU A 188 -30.28 19.81 -29.75
CA GLU A 188 -30.11 18.90 -28.61
C GLU A 188 -30.15 19.64 -27.28
N SER A 189 -30.61 18.98 -26.22
CA SER A 189 -30.58 19.53 -24.88
C SER A 189 -29.14 19.69 -24.32
N LYS A 190 -28.90 20.73 -23.54
CA LYS A 190 -27.67 21.03 -22.80
C LYS A 190 -27.41 20.00 -21.72
N GLU A 191 -28.45 19.64 -20.97
CA GLU A 191 -28.40 18.64 -19.91
C GLU A 191 -28.93 17.28 -20.39
N ASP A 192 -28.56 16.23 -19.67
CA ASP A 192 -29.06 14.88 -19.92
C ASP A 192 -30.34 14.64 -19.10
N PHE A 193 -31.30 13.92 -19.69
CA PHE A 193 -32.56 13.56 -19.08
C PHE A 193 -32.57 12.07 -18.73
N TYR A 194 -33.13 11.74 -17.56
CA TYR A 194 -33.38 10.36 -17.12
C TYR A 194 -34.85 10.00 -17.35
N VAL A 195 -35.12 9.12 -18.32
CA VAL A 195 -36.48 8.79 -18.75
C VAL A 195 -36.81 7.33 -18.42
N VAL A 196 -37.91 7.11 -17.70
CA VAL A 196 -38.44 5.77 -17.41
C VAL A 196 -39.59 5.41 -18.34
N GLY A 197 -39.56 4.19 -18.88
CA GLY A 197 -40.63 3.64 -19.71
C GLY A 197 -40.52 2.13 -19.90
N THR A 198 -41.58 1.53 -20.43
CA THR A 198 -41.61 0.10 -20.79
C THR A 198 -41.26 -0.08 -22.26
N ILE A 199 -40.32 -0.98 -22.61
CA ILE A 199 -39.97 -1.26 -24.00
C ILE A 199 -41.22 -1.75 -24.74
N SER A 200 -41.61 -1.01 -25.78
CA SER A 200 -42.80 -1.30 -26.59
C SER A 200 -42.47 -2.02 -27.89
N SER A 201 -41.31 -1.74 -28.47
CA SER A 201 -40.78 -2.45 -29.64
C SER A 201 -39.26 -2.27 -29.77
N ILE A 202 -38.59 -3.28 -30.35
CA ILE A 202 -37.16 -3.24 -30.66
C ILE A 202 -37.00 -3.24 -32.17
N VAL A 203 -36.32 -2.23 -32.72
CA VAL A 203 -36.18 -2.06 -34.18
C VAL A 203 -35.09 -3.00 -34.71
N ALA A 204 -35.46 -3.91 -35.62
CA ALA A 204 -34.51 -4.78 -36.31
C ALA A 204 -33.64 -3.99 -37.32
N ASP A 205 -32.34 -4.31 -37.40
CA ASP A 205 -31.43 -3.73 -38.41
C ASP A 205 -31.94 -4.06 -39.83
N LYS A 206 -32.20 -3.01 -40.63
CA LYS A 206 -32.74 -3.10 -42.00
C LYS A 206 -31.83 -3.87 -42.97
N ASN A 207 -30.58 -4.16 -42.59
CA ASN A 207 -29.62 -4.81 -43.48
C ASN A 207 -29.58 -6.35 -43.40
N ASN A 208 -30.14 -7.00 -42.37
CA ASN A 208 -29.92 -8.44 -42.16
C ASN A 208 -31.14 -9.30 -41.77
N GLY A 209 -32.35 -8.74 -41.71
CA GLY A 209 -33.60 -9.53 -41.64
C GLY A 209 -33.71 -10.51 -40.46
N THR A 210 -32.95 -10.33 -39.39
CA THR A 210 -32.99 -11.16 -38.17
C THR A 210 -33.25 -10.27 -36.95
N PRO A 211 -34.10 -10.68 -35.99
CA PRO A 211 -34.45 -9.87 -34.83
C PRO A 211 -33.37 -10.03 -33.75
N TYR A 212 -32.39 -9.12 -33.70
CA TYR A 212 -31.52 -8.95 -32.54
C TYR A 212 -31.04 -7.48 -32.42
N THR A 213 -30.80 -7.08 -31.18
CA THR A 213 -30.34 -5.80 -30.60
C THR A 213 -29.00 -5.24 -31.13
N TYR A 214 -28.41 -5.88 -32.14
CA TYR A 214 -27.12 -5.52 -32.71
C TYR A 214 -27.28 -4.86 -34.08
N SER A 215 -27.11 -3.53 -34.14
CA SER A 215 -26.77 -2.88 -35.40
C SER A 215 -25.30 -3.13 -35.72
N TYR A 216 -24.93 -3.27 -37.01
CA TYR A 216 -23.53 -3.36 -37.49
C TYR A 216 -22.59 -2.23 -36.97
N LYS A 217 -23.14 -1.21 -36.29
CA LYS A 217 -22.42 -0.09 -35.67
C LYS A 217 -22.41 -0.08 -34.13
N GLY A 218 -22.89 -1.13 -33.46
CA GLY A 218 -22.78 -1.28 -32.00
C GLY A 218 -23.76 -0.44 -31.15
N ASN A 219 -24.85 0.05 -31.74
CA ASN A 219 -25.92 0.77 -31.03
C ASN A 219 -27.28 0.08 -31.27
N ALA A 220 -28.25 0.27 -30.37
CA ALA A 220 -29.60 -0.30 -30.49
C ALA A 220 -30.64 0.81 -30.69
N THR A 221 -31.69 0.54 -31.47
CA THR A 221 -32.86 1.42 -31.59
C THR A 221 -34.11 0.70 -31.10
N TYR A 222 -34.83 1.30 -30.16
CA TYR A 222 -36.04 0.73 -29.57
C TYR A 222 -36.96 1.86 -29.07
N TYR A 223 -38.22 1.53 -28.82
CA TYR A 223 -39.23 2.47 -28.31
C TYR A 223 -39.59 2.12 -26.87
N ILE A 224 -39.76 3.14 -26.04
CA ILE A 224 -40.30 2.99 -24.69
C ILE A 224 -41.66 3.67 -24.60
N LYS A 225 -42.58 3.10 -23.82
CA LYS A 225 -43.91 3.65 -23.58
C LYS A 225 -44.22 3.88 -22.12
N ASP A 226 -45.06 4.86 -21.83
CA ASP A 226 -45.71 4.96 -20.52
C ASP A 226 -46.98 4.08 -20.42
N ALA A 227 -47.60 4.10 -19.24
CA ALA A 227 -48.86 3.38 -19.00
C ALA A 227 -50.05 3.91 -19.83
N LEU A 228 -49.94 5.11 -20.42
CA LEU A 228 -50.95 5.69 -21.32
C LEU A 228 -50.73 5.24 -22.77
N GLY A 229 -49.59 4.64 -23.07
CA GLY A 229 -49.21 4.17 -24.40
C GLY A 229 -48.55 5.23 -25.27
N ASN A 230 -48.15 6.39 -24.72
CA ASN A 230 -47.32 7.33 -25.46
C ASN A 230 -45.93 6.74 -25.63
N GLU A 231 -45.33 6.88 -26.81
CA GLU A 231 -44.02 6.29 -27.13
C GLU A 231 -42.94 7.37 -27.30
N PHE A 232 -41.72 7.06 -26.86
CA PHE A 232 -40.52 7.87 -27.04
C PHE A 232 -39.40 6.99 -27.60
N GLU A 233 -38.71 7.50 -28.62
CA GLU A 233 -37.69 6.73 -29.35
C GLU A 233 -36.32 6.83 -28.67
N ILE A 234 -35.69 5.67 -28.47
CA ILE A 234 -34.29 5.55 -28.09
C ILE A 234 -33.48 5.34 -29.37
N TYR A 235 -33.17 6.42 -30.08
CA TYR A 235 -32.49 6.35 -31.37
C TYR A 235 -30.99 6.09 -31.20
N GLN A 236 -30.53 4.92 -31.64
CA GLN A 236 -29.13 4.49 -31.56
C GLN A 236 -28.54 4.56 -30.15
N GLY A 237 -29.33 4.21 -29.12
CA GLY A 237 -28.89 4.17 -27.73
C GLY A 237 -27.81 3.13 -27.47
N LYS A 238 -26.92 3.44 -26.54
CA LYS A 238 -25.85 2.57 -26.07
C LYS A 238 -26.33 1.65 -24.95
N TYR A 239 -25.55 0.61 -24.70
CA TYR A 239 -25.74 -0.26 -23.54
C TYR A 239 -25.38 0.47 -22.24
N PHE A 240 -25.49 -0.19 -21.09
CA PHE A 240 -25.12 0.39 -19.81
C PHE A 240 -23.70 0.97 -19.80
N SER A 241 -23.48 1.98 -18.94
CA SER A 241 -22.20 2.70 -18.83
C SER A 241 -21.70 3.32 -20.14
N GLY A 242 -22.58 3.51 -21.14
CA GLY A 242 -22.24 4.12 -22.42
C GLY A 242 -21.40 3.23 -23.35
N VAL A 243 -21.40 1.91 -23.12
CA VAL A 243 -20.70 0.91 -23.95
C VAL A 243 -21.54 0.54 -25.19
N THR A 244 -20.89 0.18 -26.29
CA THR A 244 -21.59 -0.31 -27.50
C THR A 244 -22.15 -1.72 -27.28
N TRP A 245 -23.33 -1.98 -27.83
CA TRP A 245 -23.91 -3.32 -27.93
C TRP A 245 -23.00 -4.25 -28.75
N ALA A 246 -22.75 -5.45 -28.24
CA ALA A 246 -21.94 -6.48 -28.88
C ALA A 246 -22.77 -7.74 -29.19
N GLU A 247 -22.24 -8.59 -30.07
CA GLU A 247 -22.85 -9.88 -30.39
C GLU A 247 -23.03 -10.72 -29.11
N GLY A 248 -24.25 -11.21 -28.86
CA GLY A 248 -24.61 -11.98 -27.67
C GLY A 248 -25.23 -11.19 -26.52
N MET A 249 -25.30 -9.85 -26.59
CA MET A 249 -26.01 -9.02 -25.59
C MET A 249 -27.51 -9.00 -25.86
N THR A 250 -28.26 -9.88 -25.19
CA THR A 250 -29.71 -10.08 -25.38
C THR A 250 -30.53 -9.68 -24.15
N ASP A 251 -30.04 -8.73 -23.34
CA ASP A 251 -30.63 -8.45 -22.02
C ASP A 251 -31.97 -7.71 -22.06
N ILE A 252 -32.31 -7.05 -23.17
CA ILE A 252 -33.58 -6.33 -23.31
C ILE A 252 -34.58 -7.08 -24.19
N GLU A 253 -35.84 -7.08 -23.78
CA GLU A 253 -36.98 -7.58 -24.53
C GLU A 253 -38.21 -6.66 -24.44
N GLU A 254 -39.17 -6.85 -25.33
CA GLU A 254 -40.44 -6.11 -25.24
C GLU A 254 -41.16 -6.41 -23.92
N GLY A 255 -41.60 -5.36 -23.22
CA GLY A 255 -42.22 -5.46 -21.90
C GLY A 255 -41.31 -5.14 -20.73
N ASP A 256 -39.99 -5.02 -20.94
CA ASP A 256 -39.06 -4.60 -19.91
C ASP A 256 -39.23 -3.14 -19.51
N VAL A 257 -39.12 -2.83 -18.21
CA VAL A 257 -39.10 -1.45 -17.71
C VAL A 257 -37.67 -0.96 -17.69
N VAL A 258 -37.38 0.14 -18.37
CA VAL A 258 -36.02 0.71 -18.44
C VAL A 258 -35.97 2.15 -17.96
N VAL A 259 -34.82 2.56 -17.43
CA VAL A 259 -34.44 3.97 -17.30
C VAL A 259 -33.29 4.23 -18.27
N VAL A 260 -33.42 5.24 -19.11
CA VAL A 260 -32.41 5.63 -20.11
C VAL A 260 -31.99 7.07 -19.84
N CYS A 261 -30.67 7.33 -19.89
CA CYS A 261 -30.11 8.66 -19.70
C CYS A 261 -29.46 9.17 -21.00
N GLY A 262 -29.73 10.43 -21.35
CA GLY A 262 -29.08 11.09 -22.48
C GLY A 262 -29.69 12.44 -22.86
N LYS A 263 -29.17 13.04 -23.93
CA LYS A 263 -29.69 14.31 -24.48
C LYS A 263 -30.95 14.07 -25.29
N ILE A 264 -31.97 14.91 -25.12
CA ILE A 264 -33.22 14.81 -25.88
C ILE A 264 -33.29 15.85 -27.00
N ILE A 265 -34.12 15.59 -27.99
CA ILE A 265 -34.36 16.45 -29.16
C ILE A 265 -35.77 16.19 -29.69
N ASN A 266 -36.40 17.21 -30.28
CA ASN A 266 -37.54 17.03 -31.19
C ASN A 266 -37.03 17.03 -32.63
N TYR A 267 -36.56 15.87 -33.09
CA TYR A 267 -35.95 15.70 -34.40
C TYR A 267 -36.91 16.12 -35.50
N GLY A 268 -36.43 17.00 -36.39
CA GLY A 268 -37.24 17.59 -37.46
C GLY A 268 -38.46 18.40 -36.99
N GLY A 269 -38.59 18.68 -35.69
CA GLY A 269 -39.72 19.42 -35.09
C GLY A 269 -40.99 18.57 -34.87
N HIS A 270 -40.93 17.26 -35.09
CA HIS A 270 -42.09 16.36 -34.93
C HIS A 270 -41.77 14.98 -34.36
N THR A 271 -40.50 14.63 -34.12
CA THR A 271 -40.08 13.34 -33.56
C THR A 271 -39.35 13.54 -32.22
N PRO A 272 -40.04 13.42 -31.08
CA PRO A 272 -39.43 13.39 -29.76
C PRO A 272 -38.57 12.13 -29.57
N GLU A 273 -37.27 12.30 -29.35
CA GLU A 273 -36.31 11.19 -29.19
C GLU A 273 -35.09 11.60 -28.36
N PHE A 274 -34.27 10.61 -27.96
CA PHE A 274 -32.89 10.89 -27.57
C PHE A 274 -32.03 11.19 -28.81
N VAL A 275 -31.07 12.09 -28.66
CA VAL A 275 -30.10 12.44 -29.69
C VAL A 275 -29.30 11.20 -30.09
N ASN A 276 -29.21 10.98 -31.40
CA ASN A 276 -28.51 9.87 -32.03
C ASN A 276 -27.18 9.51 -31.34
N GLY A 277 -27.12 8.32 -30.73
CA GLY A 277 -25.88 7.80 -30.15
C GLY A 277 -25.46 8.40 -28.81
N LYS A 278 -26.26 9.31 -28.25
CA LYS A 278 -25.98 10.06 -27.01
C LYS A 278 -26.89 9.68 -25.84
N SER A 279 -27.47 8.49 -25.88
CA SER A 279 -28.19 7.90 -24.75
C SER A 279 -27.60 6.55 -24.35
N HIS A 280 -27.83 6.14 -23.11
CA HIS A 280 -27.42 4.84 -22.59
C HIS A 280 -28.40 4.32 -21.55
N LEU A 281 -28.50 3.00 -21.43
CA LEU A 281 -29.32 2.32 -20.43
C LEU A 281 -28.76 2.57 -19.02
N VAL A 282 -29.62 2.86 -18.04
CA VAL A 282 -29.26 3.11 -16.63
C VAL A 282 -29.83 2.04 -15.72
N LEU A 283 -31.13 1.72 -15.87
CA LEU A 283 -31.79 0.62 -15.15
C LEU A 283 -32.55 -0.27 -16.14
N LEU A 284 -32.58 -1.58 -15.87
CA LEU A 284 -33.43 -2.59 -16.50
C LEU A 284 -34.20 -3.36 -15.44
N ASN A 285 -35.53 -3.34 -15.50
CA ASN A 285 -36.46 -3.92 -14.54
C ASN A 285 -36.13 -3.55 -13.08
N GLY A 286 -35.78 -2.28 -12.85
CA GLY A 286 -35.43 -1.75 -11.53
C GLY A 286 -34.04 -2.17 -11.03
N LYS A 287 -33.21 -2.76 -11.88
CA LYS A 287 -31.82 -3.11 -11.56
C LYS A 287 -30.90 -2.28 -12.44
N GLY A 288 -29.91 -1.63 -11.83
CA GLY A 288 -28.77 -1.14 -12.57
C GLY A 288 -28.00 -2.32 -13.17
N TYR A 289 -27.18 -2.04 -14.16
CA TYR A 289 -26.19 -3.00 -14.57
C TYR A 289 -25.13 -3.13 -13.49
N GLU A 290 -25.24 -4.20 -12.71
CA GLU A 290 -24.04 -4.84 -12.20
C GLU A 290 -23.39 -5.49 -13.41
N GLU A 291 -22.21 -5.03 -13.82
CA GLU A 291 -21.44 -5.77 -14.81
C GLU A 291 -21.47 -7.26 -14.41
N PRO A 292 -21.89 -8.22 -15.27
CA PRO A 292 -21.17 -9.48 -15.25
C PRO A 292 -19.76 -9.02 -15.52
N GLY A 293 -18.94 -9.01 -14.48
CA GLY A 293 -17.70 -8.26 -14.53
C GLY A 293 -16.97 -8.55 -15.83
N PRO A 294 -15.99 -7.70 -16.20
CA PRO A 294 -14.74 -8.29 -16.66
C PRO A 294 -14.47 -9.52 -15.78
N VAL A 295 -13.69 -10.49 -16.25
CA VAL A 295 -12.94 -11.24 -15.26
C VAL A 295 -12.02 -10.20 -14.60
N ILE A 296 -12.56 -9.44 -13.64
CA ILE A 296 -11.85 -8.68 -12.64
C ILE A 296 -11.33 -9.84 -11.80
N PRO A 297 -10.04 -10.15 -11.83
CA PRO A 297 -9.48 -10.90 -10.73
C PRO A 297 -9.86 -10.12 -9.48
N THR A 298 -10.84 -10.63 -8.73
CA THR A 298 -11.13 -10.18 -7.38
C THR A 298 -9.78 -9.95 -6.70
N ILE A 299 -9.45 -8.71 -6.30
CA ILE A 299 -8.18 -8.47 -5.61
C ILE A 299 -8.22 -9.30 -4.35
N GLN A 300 -7.42 -10.35 -4.28
CA GLN A 300 -7.48 -11.30 -3.19
C GLN A 300 -6.63 -10.78 -2.05
N ASN A 301 -7.24 -10.61 -0.87
CA ASN A 301 -6.52 -10.31 0.36
C ASN A 301 -5.95 -11.60 0.90
N ILE A 302 -4.65 -11.78 0.79
CA ILE A 302 -3.98 -13.02 1.16
C ILE A 302 -2.71 -12.73 1.95
N THR A 303 -2.17 -13.75 2.60
CA THR A 303 -0.87 -13.65 3.28
C THR A 303 0.28 -13.76 2.27
N VAL A 304 1.49 -13.43 2.69
CA VAL A 304 2.68 -13.58 1.83
C VAL A 304 2.93 -15.04 1.46
N GLU A 305 2.77 -15.98 2.39
CA GLU A 305 2.86 -17.42 2.13
C GLU A 305 1.88 -17.85 1.04
N ASP A 306 0.60 -17.50 1.18
CA ASP A 306 -0.43 -17.83 0.18
C ASP A 306 -0.09 -17.22 -1.18
N PHE A 307 0.37 -15.96 -1.19
CA PHE A 307 0.78 -15.26 -2.41
C PHE A 307 1.95 -15.97 -3.10
N LEU A 308 2.91 -16.46 -2.33
CA LEU A 308 4.06 -17.17 -2.88
C LEU A 308 3.67 -18.53 -3.48
N ALA A 309 2.61 -19.16 -2.97
CA ALA A 309 2.07 -20.42 -3.49
C ALA A 309 1.28 -20.27 -4.81
N GLU A 310 0.77 -19.07 -5.10
CA GLU A 310 0.04 -18.80 -6.34
C GLU A 310 0.94 -18.83 -7.59
N PRO A 311 0.41 -19.24 -8.75
CA PRO A 311 1.14 -19.20 -10.00
C PRO A 311 1.40 -17.74 -10.42
N THR A 312 2.47 -17.52 -11.18
CA THR A 312 2.72 -16.19 -11.77
C THR A 312 1.61 -15.82 -12.74
N SER A 313 1.06 -14.62 -12.61
CA SER A 313 -0.04 -14.12 -13.42
C SER A 313 0.04 -12.60 -13.52
N ASN A 314 -0.23 -12.04 -14.69
CA ASN A 314 -0.44 -10.59 -14.85
C ASN A 314 -1.92 -10.19 -14.77
N ASP A 315 -2.80 -11.18 -14.74
CA ASP A 315 -4.26 -11.03 -14.75
C ASP A 315 -4.87 -11.46 -13.42
N THR A 316 -4.06 -11.55 -12.36
CA THR A 316 -4.53 -11.88 -11.00
C THR A 316 -3.86 -10.96 -10.00
N TRP A 317 -4.68 -10.23 -9.24
CA TRP A 317 -4.23 -9.18 -8.36
C TRP A 317 -4.44 -9.59 -6.90
N TYR A 318 -3.45 -9.24 -6.09
CA TYR A 318 -3.38 -9.62 -4.69
C TYR A 318 -3.06 -8.40 -3.86
N ARG A 319 -3.78 -8.26 -2.74
CA ARG A 319 -3.51 -7.24 -1.73
C ARG A 319 -2.67 -7.86 -0.64
N LEU A 320 -1.48 -7.29 -0.43
CA LEU A 320 -0.58 -7.67 0.66
C LEU A 320 -0.45 -6.51 1.63
N THR A 321 -0.43 -6.82 2.92
CA THR A 321 -0.12 -5.86 3.99
C THR A 321 1.00 -6.43 4.83
N GLY A 322 2.09 -5.68 4.96
CA GLY A 322 3.26 -6.15 5.70
C GLY A 322 4.27 -5.05 5.95
N MET A 323 5.25 -5.38 6.79
CA MET A 323 6.38 -4.52 7.11
C MET A 323 7.29 -4.34 5.90
N VAL A 324 7.64 -3.09 5.60
CA VAL A 324 8.67 -2.72 4.64
C VAL A 324 10.04 -3.03 5.26
N THR A 325 10.83 -3.86 4.60
CA THR A 325 12.24 -4.13 4.94
C THR A 325 13.11 -3.99 3.69
N ASP A 326 14.42 -3.79 3.86
CA ASP A 326 15.40 -3.62 2.78
C ASP A 326 15.10 -2.49 1.75
N LEU A 327 14.25 -1.52 2.08
CA LEU A 327 14.10 -0.29 1.31
C LEU A 327 15.41 0.51 1.38
N LYS A 328 15.95 0.89 0.22
CA LYS A 328 17.16 1.71 0.12
C LYS A 328 16.80 3.19 -0.05
N ASP A 329 17.58 4.06 0.59
CA ASP A 329 17.40 5.50 0.51
C ASP A 329 17.44 6.00 -0.95
N GLY A 330 16.50 6.88 -1.31
CA GLY A 330 16.40 7.44 -2.66
C GLY A 330 15.92 6.47 -3.75
N ASN A 331 15.41 5.29 -3.40
CA ASN A 331 14.89 4.34 -4.39
C ASN A 331 13.65 4.90 -5.12
N ALA A 332 13.84 5.33 -6.37
CA ALA A 332 12.79 5.92 -7.20
C ALA A 332 11.62 4.97 -7.52
N TYR A 333 11.86 3.65 -7.48
CA TYR A 333 10.87 2.66 -7.92
C TYR A 333 10.11 2.01 -6.77
N GLY A 334 10.59 2.09 -5.53
CA GLY A 334 9.96 1.40 -4.41
C GLY A 334 10.23 -0.10 -4.42
N ASN A 335 11.49 -0.49 -4.69
CA ASN A 335 11.91 -1.88 -4.51
C ASN A 335 12.27 -2.13 -3.04
N PHE A 336 11.60 -3.08 -2.40
CA PHE A 336 11.79 -3.46 -1.00
C PHE A 336 11.28 -4.90 -0.76
N ASN A 337 11.52 -5.45 0.42
CA ASN A 337 10.93 -6.70 0.89
C ASN A 337 9.69 -6.39 1.75
N LEU A 338 8.56 -7.03 1.45
CA LEU A 338 7.35 -6.97 2.27
C LEU A 338 7.27 -8.22 3.14
N LYS A 339 7.28 -8.05 4.46
CA LYS A 339 7.19 -9.14 5.45
C LYS A 339 5.86 -9.12 6.18
N ASP A 340 5.17 -10.25 6.25
CA ASP A 340 4.08 -10.46 7.18
C ASP A 340 4.40 -11.60 8.17
N LYS A 341 3.39 -12.17 8.82
CA LYS A 341 3.57 -13.25 9.79
C LYS A 341 3.80 -14.62 9.16
N THR A 342 3.59 -14.78 7.86
CA THR A 342 3.66 -16.06 7.15
C THR A 342 4.84 -16.13 6.17
N GLY A 343 5.40 -14.98 5.77
CA GLY A 343 6.65 -14.94 5.02
C GLY A 343 7.11 -13.53 4.68
N PHE A 344 8.08 -13.45 3.76
CA PHE A 344 8.44 -12.20 3.11
C PHE A 344 8.56 -12.38 1.58
N VAL A 345 8.27 -11.32 0.83
CA VAL A 345 8.35 -11.32 -0.63
C VAL A 345 8.98 -10.04 -1.14
N TYR A 346 9.82 -10.17 -2.16
CA TYR A 346 10.42 -9.02 -2.84
C TYR A 346 9.36 -8.30 -3.70
N VAL A 347 9.18 -7.01 -3.47
CA VAL A 347 8.34 -6.11 -4.24
C VAL A 347 9.21 -5.39 -5.27
N TYR A 348 8.91 -5.58 -6.55
CA TYR A 348 9.61 -4.96 -7.66
C TYR A 348 8.78 -3.84 -8.27
N GLY A 349 8.94 -2.64 -7.72
CA GLY A 349 8.24 -1.44 -8.13
C GLY A 349 6.92 -1.24 -7.41
N VAL A 350 6.65 -0.01 -6.96
CA VAL A 350 5.34 0.43 -6.46
C VAL A 350 4.97 1.74 -7.14
N LEU A 351 3.82 1.73 -7.80
CA LEU A 351 3.18 2.90 -8.42
C LEU A 351 2.42 3.71 -7.37
N SER A 352 2.26 5.01 -7.60
CA SER A 352 1.52 5.91 -6.70
C SER A 352 0.03 5.58 -6.61
N GLU A 353 -0.54 5.04 -7.69
CA GLU A 353 -1.94 4.65 -7.82
C GLU A 353 -2.08 3.56 -8.91
N GLU A 354 -3.27 2.95 -9.00
CA GLU A 354 -3.57 1.93 -10.01
C GLU A 354 -3.37 2.51 -11.43
N GLY A 355 -2.53 1.85 -12.23
CA GLY A 355 -2.19 2.31 -13.58
C GLY A 355 -1.26 3.54 -13.64
N GLY A 356 -0.69 3.96 -12.51
CA GLY A 356 0.21 5.13 -12.43
C GLY A 356 1.58 4.94 -13.11
N GLU A 357 2.35 6.02 -13.16
CA GLU A 357 3.69 6.04 -13.78
C GLU A 357 4.77 5.42 -12.89
N THR A 358 5.73 4.72 -13.49
CA THR A 358 6.88 4.14 -12.76
C THR A 358 7.88 5.23 -12.37
N GLY A 359 8.60 5.06 -11.24
CA GLY A 359 9.68 5.96 -10.84
C GLY A 359 9.26 7.11 -9.92
N HIS A 360 7.98 7.14 -9.52
CA HIS A 360 7.40 8.16 -8.64
C HIS A 360 7.27 7.72 -7.17
N PHE A 361 7.94 6.65 -6.74
CA PHE A 361 7.82 6.13 -5.38
C PHE A 361 8.27 7.13 -4.31
N GLN A 362 9.24 7.99 -4.62
CA GLN A 362 9.72 9.01 -3.68
C GLN A 362 8.63 10.02 -3.31
N GLU A 363 7.63 10.25 -4.17
CA GLU A 363 6.49 11.11 -3.83
C GLU A 363 5.63 10.48 -2.70
N LEU A 364 5.54 9.15 -2.65
CA LEU A 364 4.90 8.43 -1.55
C LEU A 364 5.74 8.50 -0.27
N VAL A 365 7.07 8.38 -0.40
CA VAL A 365 7.99 8.54 0.73
C VAL A 365 7.86 9.94 1.34
N GLU A 366 7.83 10.99 0.53
CA GLU A 366 7.65 12.38 0.98
C GLU A 366 6.26 12.60 1.61
N ARG A 367 5.20 12.03 1.01
CA ARG A 367 3.83 12.22 1.48
C ARG A 367 3.52 11.46 2.77
N TYR A 368 3.97 10.21 2.88
CA TYR A 368 3.57 9.29 3.96
C TYR A 368 4.71 8.93 4.91
N GLY A 369 5.95 9.33 4.62
CA GLY A 369 7.12 8.97 5.43
C GLY A 369 7.49 7.50 5.30
N ILE A 370 7.30 6.89 4.13
CA ILE A 370 7.55 5.46 3.93
C ILE A 370 9.02 5.14 4.18
N LYS A 371 9.26 4.32 5.21
CA LYS A 371 10.57 3.83 5.62
C LYS A 371 10.51 2.36 6.04
N ASN A 372 11.69 1.74 6.15
CA ASN A 372 11.82 0.42 6.77
C ASN A 372 11.17 0.41 8.16
N GLY A 373 10.48 -0.69 8.49
CA GLY A 373 9.77 -0.89 9.75
C GLY A 373 8.29 -0.51 9.69
N GLY A 374 7.88 0.34 8.74
CA GLY A 374 6.47 0.68 8.57
C GLY A 374 5.67 -0.40 7.85
N ILE A 375 4.37 -0.42 8.11
CA ILE A 375 3.44 -1.37 7.50
C ILE A 375 2.84 -0.74 6.26
N ILE A 376 3.05 -1.35 5.10
CA ILE A 376 2.51 -0.89 3.83
C ILE A 376 1.43 -1.86 3.34
N THR A 377 0.36 -1.32 2.76
CA THR A 377 -0.63 -2.07 1.99
C THR A 377 -0.47 -1.71 0.53
N ILE A 378 -0.25 -2.73 -0.30
CA ILE A 378 -0.10 -2.61 -1.75
C ILE A 378 -0.93 -3.67 -2.46
N VAL A 379 -1.30 -3.39 -3.70
CA VAL A 379 -1.97 -4.35 -4.58
C VAL A 379 -1.12 -4.58 -5.81
N GLY A 380 -0.83 -5.84 -6.12
CA GLY A 380 0.04 -6.19 -7.25
C GLY A 380 -0.14 -7.63 -7.71
N ASN A 381 0.63 -7.99 -8.73
CA ASN A 381 0.58 -9.29 -9.37
C ASN A 381 1.67 -10.23 -8.87
N ARG A 382 1.39 -11.54 -8.91
CA ARG A 382 2.38 -12.58 -8.66
C ARG A 382 3.33 -12.72 -9.84
N GLY A 383 4.62 -12.49 -9.64
CA GLY A 383 5.62 -12.51 -10.71
C GLY A 383 6.96 -13.11 -10.27
N LYS A 384 7.99 -12.95 -11.12
CA LYS A 384 9.38 -13.31 -10.80
C LYS A 384 10.33 -12.18 -11.16
N GLN A 385 11.33 -11.93 -10.33
CA GLN A 385 12.44 -11.03 -10.62
C GLN A 385 13.76 -11.81 -10.65
N ASN A 386 14.47 -11.75 -11.78
CA ASN A 386 15.70 -12.52 -12.02
C ASN A 386 15.56 -14.03 -11.71
N GLY A 387 14.37 -14.60 -11.94
CA GLY A 387 14.04 -16.00 -11.64
C GLY A 387 13.46 -16.26 -10.25
N ASN A 388 13.61 -15.33 -9.30
CA ASN A 388 13.11 -15.46 -7.93
C ASN A 388 11.66 -14.97 -7.80
N PRO A 389 10.81 -15.58 -6.95
CA PRO A 389 9.49 -15.08 -6.60
C PRO A 389 9.46 -13.59 -6.23
N ALA A 390 8.51 -12.83 -6.77
CA ALA A 390 8.34 -11.41 -6.48
C ALA A 390 6.88 -10.97 -6.68
N MET A 391 6.54 -9.81 -6.11
CA MET A 391 5.38 -9.02 -6.52
C MET A 391 5.79 -8.00 -7.58
N LYS A 392 4.95 -7.83 -8.61
CA LYS A 392 5.15 -6.89 -9.72
C LYS A 392 3.92 -6.03 -9.95
N ASN A 393 4.09 -4.92 -10.67
CA ASN A 393 3.03 -3.98 -11.02
C ASN A 393 2.24 -3.50 -9.79
N ALA A 394 2.91 -3.41 -8.63
CA ALA A 394 2.22 -3.06 -7.41
C ALA A 394 1.84 -1.58 -7.44
N TYR A 395 0.70 -1.23 -6.88
CA TYR A 395 0.34 0.15 -6.57
C TYR A 395 0.05 0.32 -5.08
N PHE A 396 0.28 1.53 -4.59
CA PHE A 396 0.11 1.92 -3.21
C PHE A 396 -1.37 2.03 -2.81
N GLU A 397 -1.73 1.55 -1.63
CA GLU A 397 -3.06 1.78 -1.03
C GLU A 397 -2.99 2.47 0.33
N ALA A 398 -2.13 2.01 1.24
CA ALA A 398 -2.05 2.55 2.59
C ALA A 398 -0.66 2.38 3.22
N TYR A 399 -0.38 3.20 4.24
CA TYR A 399 0.83 3.10 5.04
C TYR A 399 0.57 3.47 6.50
N GLU A 400 1.15 2.68 7.41
CA GLU A 400 1.26 2.98 8.83
C GLU A 400 2.74 3.09 9.20
N ALA A 401 3.12 4.23 9.80
CA ALA A 401 4.51 4.49 10.17
C ALA A 401 4.99 3.49 11.23
N GLY A 402 6.16 2.90 10.98
CA GLY A 402 6.80 1.97 11.90
C GLY A 402 7.80 2.64 12.84
N SER A 403 8.28 1.87 13.81
CA SER A 403 9.43 2.22 14.63
C SER A 403 10.72 2.15 13.83
N ASP A 404 11.74 2.88 14.29
CA ASP A 404 13.11 2.69 13.82
C ASP A 404 13.66 1.34 14.32
N PRO A 405 14.63 0.73 13.62
CA PRO A 405 15.24 -0.51 14.09
C PRO A 405 15.97 -0.29 15.42
N GLU A 406 15.85 -1.26 16.32
CA GLU A 406 16.56 -1.28 17.59
C GLU A 406 17.92 -1.99 17.46
N THR A 407 18.77 -1.82 18.48
CA THR A 407 20.07 -2.49 18.56
C THR A 407 20.12 -3.36 19.81
N PHE A 408 20.46 -4.64 19.64
CA PHE A 408 20.57 -5.61 20.74
C PHE A 408 22.02 -6.06 20.94
N GLU A 409 22.55 -5.96 22.16
CA GLU A 409 23.83 -6.55 22.54
C GLU A 409 23.61 -7.99 23.02
N VAL A 410 24.22 -8.96 22.34
CA VAL A 410 23.98 -10.39 22.56
C VAL A 410 25.27 -11.22 22.41
N ASN A 411 25.29 -12.41 22.99
CA ASN A 411 26.30 -13.43 22.67
C ASN A 411 25.90 -14.20 21.40
N VAL A 412 26.76 -15.12 20.96
CA VAL A 412 26.50 -15.92 19.76
C VAL A 412 25.30 -16.85 19.93
N ALA A 413 25.11 -17.47 21.09
CA ALA A 413 23.97 -18.38 21.30
C ALA A 413 22.62 -17.67 21.15
N ASP A 414 22.48 -16.48 21.75
CA ASP A 414 21.27 -15.65 21.67
C ASP A 414 21.07 -15.09 20.24
N ALA A 415 22.17 -14.77 19.54
CA ALA A 415 22.10 -14.38 18.13
C ALA A 415 21.61 -15.52 17.23
N LEU A 416 22.01 -16.77 17.51
CA LEU A 416 21.54 -17.93 16.76
C LEU A 416 20.06 -18.22 17.02
N ASP A 417 19.59 -18.04 18.26
CA ASP A 417 18.17 -18.16 18.61
C ASP A 417 17.34 -17.14 17.81
N ALA A 418 17.74 -15.86 17.86
CA ALA A 418 17.09 -14.79 17.11
C ALA A 418 17.15 -14.99 15.58
N ALA A 419 18.27 -15.49 15.05
CA ALA A 419 18.40 -15.79 13.63
C ALA A 419 17.52 -16.99 13.21
N SER A 420 17.27 -17.95 14.11
CA SER A 420 16.45 -19.12 13.82
C SER A 420 14.95 -18.81 13.67
N ASP A 421 14.50 -17.69 14.26
CA ASP A 421 13.13 -17.18 14.10
C ASP A 421 12.89 -16.46 12.76
N LEU A 422 13.94 -16.20 11.99
CA LEU A 422 13.84 -15.56 10.67
C LEU A 422 13.41 -16.56 9.60
N PHE A 423 12.64 -16.10 8.61
CA PHE A 423 12.31 -16.91 7.43
C PHE A 423 13.55 -17.22 6.59
N GLU A 424 13.49 -18.24 5.74
CA GLU A 424 14.59 -18.61 4.85
C GLU A 424 15.05 -17.44 3.98
N ASN A 425 16.34 -17.12 4.06
CA ASN A 425 17.05 -16.00 3.45
C ASN A 425 16.65 -14.60 3.95
N GLU A 426 15.78 -14.51 4.96
CA GLU A 426 15.37 -13.25 5.57
C GLU A 426 16.50 -12.65 6.41
N LYS A 427 16.59 -11.32 6.41
CA LYS A 427 17.43 -10.55 7.31
C LYS A 427 16.59 -9.95 8.43
N SER A 428 17.18 -9.79 9.61
CA SER A 428 16.56 -9.07 10.70
C SER A 428 16.26 -7.61 10.34
N PHE A 429 15.15 -7.11 10.87
CA PHE A 429 14.86 -5.68 10.83
C PHE A 429 15.84 -4.91 11.73
N ASP A 430 15.98 -5.37 12.97
CA ASP A 430 16.86 -4.83 13.99
C ASP A 430 18.33 -5.20 13.79
N TYR A 431 19.20 -4.46 14.47
CA TYR A 431 20.64 -4.66 14.49
C TYR A 431 21.09 -5.37 15.77
N TYR A 432 22.20 -6.09 15.65
CA TYR A 432 22.77 -6.89 16.71
C TYR A 432 24.25 -6.57 16.85
N VAL A 433 24.68 -6.38 18.09
CA VAL A 433 26.08 -6.31 18.51
C VAL A 433 26.40 -7.67 19.13
N VAL A 434 27.02 -8.53 18.33
CA VAL A 434 27.28 -9.93 18.68
C VAL A 434 28.72 -10.10 19.11
N THR A 435 28.94 -10.57 20.34
CA THR A 435 30.26 -10.91 20.87
C THR A 435 30.48 -12.42 20.83
N GLY A 436 31.63 -12.87 20.29
CA GLY A 436 31.99 -14.29 20.20
C GLY A 436 33.48 -14.53 19.99
N TYR A 437 33.89 -15.79 20.05
CA TYR A 437 35.27 -16.23 19.83
C TYR A 437 35.50 -16.64 18.40
N VAL A 438 36.60 -16.21 17.79
CA VAL A 438 37.00 -16.62 16.44
C VAL A 438 37.28 -18.12 16.40
N VAL A 439 36.73 -18.81 15.39
CA VAL A 439 36.92 -20.26 15.16
C VAL A 439 37.37 -20.50 13.73
N GLY A 440 38.39 -21.34 13.58
CA GLY A 440 39.03 -21.61 12.29
C GLY A 440 39.86 -20.43 11.77
N GLU A 441 40.44 -20.59 10.58
CA GLU A 441 41.22 -19.54 9.94
C GLU A 441 40.28 -18.58 9.19
N PRO A 442 40.25 -17.28 9.55
CA PRO A 442 39.57 -16.27 8.75
C PRO A 442 40.13 -16.27 7.33
N SER A 443 39.26 -16.08 6.34
CA SER A 443 39.68 -16.00 4.94
C SER A 443 39.15 -14.75 4.26
N TYR A 444 39.92 -14.29 3.27
CA TYR A 444 39.57 -13.19 2.38
C TYR A 444 39.37 -13.71 0.97
N GLU A 445 38.20 -13.44 0.37
CA GLU A 445 38.03 -13.56 -1.07
C GLU A 445 37.92 -12.17 -1.70
N ARG A 446 38.92 -11.80 -2.51
CA ARG A 446 38.84 -10.63 -3.39
C ARG A 446 38.26 -11.01 -4.74
N LYS A 447 37.13 -10.41 -5.12
CA LYS A 447 36.53 -10.53 -6.46
C LYS A 447 36.46 -9.17 -7.13
N GLU A 448 36.88 -9.10 -8.38
CA GLU A 448 36.73 -7.90 -9.22
C GLU A 448 35.61 -8.15 -10.22
N GLU A 449 34.54 -7.36 -10.16
CA GLU A 449 33.42 -7.45 -11.10
C GLU A 449 32.99 -6.02 -11.49
N GLY A 450 33.16 -5.66 -12.77
CA GLY A 450 32.69 -4.39 -13.35
C GLY A 450 33.11 -3.12 -12.60
N ASN A 451 34.41 -2.79 -12.58
CA ASN A 451 35.00 -1.65 -11.84
C ASN A 451 34.74 -1.62 -10.32
N THR A 452 34.09 -2.64 -9.75
CA THR A 452 33.80 -2.74 -8.32
C THR A 452 34.65 -3.82 -7.69
N LEU A 453 35.37 -3.45 -6.62
CA LEU A 453 36.15 -4.38 -5.82
C LEU A 453 35.25 -4.95 -4.72
N TYR A 454 35.04 -6.25 -4.71
CA TYR A 454 34.34 -6.95 -3.62
C TYR A 454 35.37 -7.69 -2.78
N GLY A 455 35.59 -7.25 -1.55
CA GLY A 455 36.34 -7.98 -0.55
C GLY A 455 35.38 -8.65 0.42
N ASN A 456 35.32 -9.99 0.41
CA ASN A 456 34.46 -10.73 1.34
C ASN A 456 35.34 -11.36 2.42
N VAL A 457 35.17 -10.90 3.66
CA VAL A 457 35.60 -11.68 4.83
C VAL A 457 34.68 -12.88 4.97
N ASN A 458 35.28 -14.05 5.16
CA ASN A 458 34.59 -15.20 5.74
C ASN A 458 35.28 -15.49 7.08
N LEU A 459 34.57 -15.18 8.15
CA LEU A 459 35.01 -15.39 9.52
C LEU A 459 33.89 -16.13 10.24
N THR A 460 34.23 -17.08 11.11
CA THR A 460 33.26 -17.76 11.95
C THR A 460 33.55 -17.44 13.41
N ILE A 461 32.50 -17.08 14.15
CA ILE A 461 32.59 -16.87 15.60
C ILE A 461 31.72 -17.89 16.33
N ALA A 462 32.09 -18.24 17.56
CA ALA A 462 31.36 -19.17 18.41
C ALA A 462 31.08 -18.57 19.78
N ASP A 463 30.08 -19.13 20.45
CA ASP A 463 29.75 -18.76 21.83
C ASP A 463 30.88 -19.13 22.80
N THR A 464 31.55 -20.25 22.51
CA THR A 464 32.65 -20.80 23.30
C THR A 464 33.87 -21.09 22.42
N LYS A 465 35.06 -21.07 23.03
CA LYS A 465 36.34 -21.30 22.34
C LYS A 465 36.52 -22.69 21.74
N ASP A 466 35.73 -23.67 22.16
CA ASP A 466 35.73 -25.02 21.58
C ASP A 466 34.94 -25.11 20.26
N GLY A 467 34.34 -23.99 19.81
CA GLY A 467 33.66 -23.89 18.53
C GLY A 467 32.24 -24.43 18.53
N THR A 468 31.60 -24.55 19.70
CA THR A 468 30.16 -24.86 19.74
C THR A 468 29.32 -23.63 19.39
N ASN A 469 28.20 -23.85 18.68
CA ASN A 469 27.26 -22.79 18.28
C ASN A 469 27.92 -21.65 17.50
N THR A 470 28.18 -21.89 16.22
CA THR A 470 28.89 -20.94 15.35
C THR A 470 27.96 -20.03 14.57
N LEU A 471 28.30 -18.74 14.49
CA LEU A 471 27.71 -17.73 13.62
C LEU A 471 28.75 -17.32 12.57
N ASN A 472 28.33 -17.28 11.30
CA ASN A 472 29.19 -16.80 10.23
C ASN A 472 29.12 -15.29 10.13
N ILE A 473 30.26 -14.63 10.01
CA ILE A 473 30.36 -13.21 9.70
C ILE A 473 30.63 -13.10 8.21
N TYR A 474 29.65 -12.55 7.48
CA TYR A 474 29.67 -12.52 6.03
C TYR A 474 29.59 -11.09 5.50
N ARG A 475 30.60 -10.70 4.70
CA ARG A 475 30.70 -9.35 4.10
C ARG A 475 30.59 -8.20 5.11
N ALA A 476 31.03 -8.43 6.34
CA ALA A 476 31.20 -7.36 7.30
C ALA A 476 32.42 -6.51 6.91
N ASN A 477 32.40 -5.25 7.33
CA ASN A 477 33.54 -4.34 7.29
C ASN A 477 34.42 -4.50 8.55
N SER A 478 35.64 -4.00 8.50
CA SER A 478 36.55 -3.94 9.64
C SER A 478 36.19 -2.75 10.56
N LEU A 479 37.11 -2.38 11.46
CA LEU A 479 36.95 -1.21 12.33
C LEU A 479 36.77 0.06 11.51
N GLU A 480 36.10 1.07 12.10
CA GLU A 480 35.78 2.33 11.42
C GLU A 480 34.95 2.16 10.13
N ASN A 481 34.34 0.99 9.94
CA ASN A 481 33.57 0.61 8.76
C ASN A 481 34.41 0.56 7.46
N GLU A 482 35.71 0.30 7.57
CA GLU A 482 36.59 0.10 6.41
C GLU A 482 36.48 -1.32 5.83
N VAL A 483 36.98 -1.52 4.61
CA VAL A 483 37.00 -2.85 3.99
C VAL A 483 38.10 -3.71 4.62
N PHE A 484 37.83 -4.99 4.89
CA PHE A 484 38.89 -5.92 5.30
C PHE A 484 39.97 -6.06 4.22
N THR A 485 41.23 -5.98 4.65
CA THR A 485 42.44 -6.34 3.94
C THR A 485 43.07 -7.61 4.54
N GLU A 486 44.05 -8.20 3.86
CA GLU A 486 44.86 -9.30 4.42
C GLU A 486 45.49 -8.90 5.76
N GLU A 487 46.03 -7.67 5.86
CA GLU A 487 46.61 -7.14 7.10
C GLU A 487 45.60 -7.01 8.24
N THR A 488 44.35 -6.67 7.93
CA THR A 488 43.29 -6.66 8.94
C THR A 488 42.73 -8.05 9.25
N LEU A 489 43.00 -9.07 8.44
CA LEU A 489 42.56 -10.45 8.76
C LEU A 489 43.57 -11.19 9.62
N ASP A 490 44.86 -10.89 9.44
CA ASP A 490 45.93 -11.27 10.37
C ASP A 490 45.70 -10.73 11.81
N LEU A 491 44.73 -9.83 12.00
CA LEU A 491 44.24 -9.38 13.31
C LEU A 491 43.75 -10.55 14.17
N PHE A 492 43.03 -11.49 13.55
CA PHE A 492 42.31 -12.52 14.28
C PHE A 492 43.16 -13.78 14.38
N ASN A 493 43.37 -14.26 15.60
CA ASN A 493 43.71 -15.66 15.82
C ASN A 493 42.47 -16.45 16.20
N GLU A 494 42.52 -17.76 15.94
CA GLU A 494 41.61 -18.69 16.58
C GLU A 494 41.61 -18.50 18.11
N GLY A 495 40.41 -18.36 18.69
CA GLY A 495 40.18 -18.12 20.11
C GLY A 495 40.18 -16.64 20.53
N ASP A 496 40.50 -15.68 19.66
CA ASP A 496 40.38 -14.25 19.97
C ASP A 496 38.89 -13.85 20.16
N LEU A 497 38.63 -12.92 21.07
CA LEU A 497 37.29 -12.43 21.36
C LEU A 497 37.00 -11.21 20.47
N VAL A 498 35.92 -11.27 19.71
CA VAL A 498 35.53 -10.24 18.75
C VAL A 498 34.07 -9.83 18.95
N THR A 499 33.74 -8.60 18.58
CA THR A 499 32.38 -8.07 18.63
C THR A 499 32.04 -7.41 17.31
N PHE A 500 30.93 -7.83 16.70
CA PHE A 500 30.45 -7.32 15.43
C PHE A 500 29.08 -6.67 15.58
N TYR A 501 28.90 -5.53 14.94
CA TYR A 501 27.59 -4.91 14.73
C TYR A 501 27.06 -5.34 13.37
N GLY A 502 25.79 -5.71 13.24
CA GLY A 502 25.18 -6.00 11.93
C GLY A 502 23.78 -6.57 12.03
N LYS A 503 23.24 -7.04 10.92
CA LYS A 503 21.94 -7.74 10.86
C LYS A 503 22.15 -9.24 10.87
N LEU A 504 21.22 -9.98 11.47
CA LEU A 504 21.21 -11.43 11.41
C LEU A 504 20.50 -11.90 10.14
N GLN A 505 20.91 -13.03 9.58
CA GLN A 505 20.29 -13.65 8.41
C GLN A 505 20.21 -15.17 8.57
N ASN A 506 19.04 -15.74 8.25
CA ASN A 506 18.86 -17.19 8.11
C ASN A 506 19.13 -17.60 6.66
N PHE A 507 20.40 -17.71 6.28
CA PHE A 507 20.78 -17.94 4.89
C PHE A 507 20.65 -19.42 4.50
N VAL A 508 20.05 -19.68 3.34
CA VAL A 508 19.98 -21.03 2.76
C VAL A 508 20.87 -21.08 1.52
N LYS A 509 22.01 -21.77 1.64
CA LYS A 509 22.94 -21.97 0.54
C LYS A 509 22.52 -23.18 -0.27
N THR A 510 22.12 -22.99 -1.53
CA THR A 510 21.92 -24.09 -2.47
C THR A 510 23.16 -24.31 -3.31
N ASP A 511 23.72 -25.51 -3.23
CA ASP A 511 24.80 -25.94 -4.11
C ASP A 511 24.28 -26.08 -5.55
N LYS A 512 24.93 -25.38 -6.49
CA LYS A 512 24.46 -25.30 -7.89
C LYS A 512 24.63 -26.61 -8.67
N GLU A 513 25.53 -27.49 -8.25
CA GLU A 513 25.84 -28.73 -8.97
C GLU A 513 24.97 -29.88 -8.47
N THR A 514 24.80 -29.98 -7.15
CA THR A 514 24.09 -31.06 -6.47
C THR A 514 22.63 -30.70 -6.17
N GLY A 515 22.28 -29.41 -6.16
CA GLY A 515 20.96 -28.92 -5.77
C GLY A 515 20.68 -29.03 -4.27
N VAL A 516 21.66 -29.40 -3.45
CA VAL A 516 21.50 -29.57 -2.01
C VAL A 516 21.48 -28.19 -1.34
N SER A 517 20.45 -27.93 -0.54
CA SER A 517 20.34 -26.72 0.28
C SER A 517 20.84 -26.97 1.70
N THR A 518 21.70 -26.08 2.21
CA THR A 518 22.21 -26.08 3.58
C THR A 518 21.87 -24.76 4.26
N GLN A 519 21.23 -24.82 5.43
CA GLN A 519 20.95 -23.66 6.27
C GLN A 519 22.22 -23.22 7.01
N GLN A 520 22.44 -21.91 7.08
CA GLN A 520 23.49 -21.28 7.88
C GLN A 520 23.01 -19.94 8.42
N TYR A 521 23.42 -19.62 9.64
CA TYR A 521 23.13 -18.32 10.24
C TYR A 521 24.31 -17.38 10.04
N GLU A 522 24.02 -16.15 9.61
CA GLU A 522 25.01 -15.15 9.28
C GLU A 522 24.75 -13.82 9.98
N LEU A 523 25.81 -13.08 10.29
CA LEU A 523 25.78 -11.64 10.51
C LEU A 523 26.25 -10.95 9.23
N VAL A 524 25.42 -10.06 8.70
CA VAL A 524 25.60 -9.35 7.43
C VAL A 524 25.39 -7.85 7.59
N GLU A 525 25.77 -7.08 6.57
CA GLU A 525 25.63 -5.60 6.57
C GLU A 525 26.24 -4.95 7.82
N GLY A 526 27.32 -5.55 8.30
CA GLY A 526 27.90 -5.25 9.60
C GLY A 526 29.33 -4.73 9.54
N TYR A 527 29.89 -4.42 10.70
CA TYR A 527 31.30 -4.06 10.86
C TYR A 527 31.85 -4.55 12.20
N LEU A 528 33.17 -4.75 12.27
CA LEU A 528 33.88 -5.07 13.50
C LEU A 528 33.82 -3.87 14.46
N VAL A 529 33.33 -4.08 15.67
CA VAL A 529 33.25 -3.07 16.73
C VAL A 529 34.48 -3.11 17.63
N LYS A 530 34.87 -4.30 18.06
CA LYS A 530 35.99 -4.52 18.98
C LYS A 530 36.62 -5.88 18.74
N ALA A 531 37.94 -5.95 18.88
CA ALA A 531 38.68 -7.20 18.91
C ALA A 531 39.65 -7.19 20.10
N SER A 532 39.82 -8.35 20.73
CA SER A 532 40.70 -8.53 21.88
C SER A 532 41.53 -9.79 21.72
N ALA A 533 42.81 -9.71 22.11
CA ALA A 533 43.64 -10.89 22.30
C ALA A 533 43.13 -11.67 23.52
N SER A 534 42.84 -12.95 23.33
CA SER A 534 42.37 -13.84 24.40
C SER A 534 43.52 -14.69 24.95
N LEU A 535 44.05 -14.35 26.12
CA LEU A 535 45.13 -15.11 26.76
C LEU A 535 44.58 -16.16 27.72
N GLU A 536 44.82 -17.43 27.41
CA GLU A 536 44.64 -18.50 28.40
C GLU A 536 45.75 -18.45 29.45
N MET A 537 45.35 -18.22 30.70
CA MET A 537 46.29 -18.12 31.80
C MET A 537 46.66 -19.51 32.31
N PRO A 538 47.96 -19.80 32.47
CA PRO A 538 48.41 -21.05 33.08
C PRO A 538 48.01 -21.10 34.56
N ALA A 539 48.10 -22.28 35.18
CA ALA A 539 47.80 -22.47 36.61
C ALA A 539 48.66 -21.60 37.55
N SER A 540 49.82 -21.12 37.08
CA SER A 540 50.65 -20.16 37.82
C SER A 540 50.07 -18.73 37.86
N GLY A 541 49.04 -18.45 37.08
CA GLY A 541 48.40 -17.15 36.95
C GLY A 541 49.23 -16.08 36.25
N LEU A 542 50.32 -16.47 35.56
CA LEU A 542 51.27 -15.55 34.94
C LEU A 542 51.61 -15.98 33.52
N ALA A 543 51.48 -15.08 32.56
CA ALA A 543 51.81 -15.29 31.16
C ALA A 543 52.59 -14.09 30.60
N THR A 544 53.41 -14.30 29.56
CA THR A 544 53.93 -13.18 28.77
C THR A 544 53.08 -12.96 27.53
N PHE A 545 53.03 -11.71 27.09
CA PHE A 545 52.22 -11.25 25.96
C PHE A 545 53.01 -10.27 25.10
N CYS A 546 52.77 -10.28 23.80
CA CYS A 546 53.20 -9.27 22.87
C CYS A 546 52.17 -9.14 21.76
N SER A 547 51.65 -7.94 21.53
CA SER A 547 50.67 -7.67 20.48
C SER A 547 51.33 -7.07 19.24
N PRO A 548 50.95 -7.47 18.01
CA PRO A 548 51.36 -6.79 16.78
C PRO A 548 50.74 -5.40 16.59
N TYR A 549 49.72 -5.04 17.39
CA TYR A 549 49.04 -3.76 17.35
C TYR A 549 49.11 -3.06 18.71
N PRO A 550 48.90 -1.73 18.77
CA PRO A 550 48.66 -1.07 20.03
C PRO A 550 47.50 -1.72 20.77
N ILE A 551 47.59 -1.75 22.09
CA ILE A 551 46.59 -2.37 22.97
C ILE A 551 46.13 -1.37 24.01
N GLU A 552 44.89 -1.51 24.44
CA GLU A 552 44.34 -0.73 25.55
C GLU A 552 44.37 -1.59 26.81
N ILE A 553 45.04 -1.07 27.84
CA ILE A 553 45.01 -1.62 29.19
C ILE A 553 43.99 -0.80 29.98
N GLU A 554 42.94 -1.46 30.48
CA GLU A 554 41.91 -0.80 31.29
C GLU A 554 42.11 -1.16 32.77
N ASP A 555 41.70 -2.37 33.16
CA ASP A 555 41.74 -2.88 34.54
C ASP A 555 42.65 -4.11 34.71
N GLN A 556 43.16 -4.64 33.60
CA GLN A 556 43.97 -5.86 33.60
C GLN A 556 45.28 -5.67 34.39
N ASN A 557 45.73 -6.72 35.07
CA ASN A 557 46.99 -6.71 35.80
C ASN A 557 48.16 -6.98 34.84
N VAL A 558 48.60 -5.91 34.18
CA VAL A 558 49.72 -5.93 33.23
C VAL A 558 50.93 -5.25 33.84
N TYR A 559 52.11 -5.82 33.60
CA TYR A 559 53.37 -5.39 34.20
C TYR A 559 54.51 -5.39 33.18
N ILE A 560 55.50 -4.54 33.44
CA ILE A 560 56.82 -4.57 32.79
C ILE A 560 57.88 -5.03 33.79
N VAL A 561 58.97 -5.61 33.29
CA VAL A 561 60.15 -5.91 34.11
C VAL A 561 61.09 -4.71 34.06
N THR A 562 61.42 -4.11 35.20
CA THR A 562 62.26 -2.90 35.24
C THR A 562 63.67 -3.15 35.77
N GLN A 563 63.87 -4.23 36.53
CA GLN A 563 65.17 -4.60 37.06
C GLN A 563 65.29 -6.12 37.16
N VAL A 564 66.50 -6.64 36.91
CA VAL A 564 66.83 -8.05 37.04
C VAL A 564 68.03 -8.21 37.96
N GLY A 565 67.85 -8.97 39.04
CA GLY A 565 68.90 -9.44 39.92
C GLY A 565 69.20 -10.92 39.69
N LYS A 566 70.07 -11.49 40.53
CA LYS A 566 70.54 -12.87 40.40
C LYS A 566 69.41 -13.91 40.41
N ASP A 567 68.40 -13.71 41.25
CA ASP A 567 67.30 -14.66 41.48
C ASP A 567 65.91 -14.01 41.43
N LYS A 568 65.82 -12.70 41.20
CA LYS A 568 64.56 -11.94 41.18
C LYS A 568 64.50 -10.92 40.05
N ALA A 569 63.31 -10.73 39.48
CA ALA A 569 62.97 -9.66 38.55
C ALA A 569 61.93 -8.75 39.18
N LEU A 570 62.26 -7.47 39.37
CA LEU A 570 61.32 -6.47 39.86
C LEU A 570 60.38 -6.06 38.74
N VAL A 571 59.07 -6.07 39.03
CA VAL A 571 58.06 -5.64 38.08
C VAL A 571 57.37 -4.34 38.53
N GLN A 572 56.91 -3.59 37.54
CA GLN A 572 56.09 -2.39 37.73
C GLN A 572 54.77 -2.57 36.98
N LYS A 573 53.66 -2.22 37.65
CA LYS A 573 52.33 -2.27 37.03
C LYS A 573 52.23 -1.19 35.95
N VAL A 574 51.70 -1.56 34.79
CA VAL A 574 51.39 -0.65 33.69
C VAL A 574 50.12 0.11 34.06
N GLU A 575 50.16 1.44 33.93
CA GLU A 575 48.98 2.28 34.13
C GLU A 575 47.98 2.08 32.99
N ALA A 576 46.70 2.35 33.27
CA ALA A 576 45.66 2.28 32.26
C ALA A 576 45.96 3.24 31.09
N GLY A 577 45.75 2.76 29.87
CA GLY A 577 46.03 3.52 28.65
C GLY A 577 46.51 2.65 27.50
N ILE A 578 46.87 3.31 26.40
CA ILE A 578 47.24 2.65 25.16
C ILE A 578 48.74 2.39 25.14
N ILE A 579 49.14 1.14 24.88
CA ILE A 579 50.52 0.67 24.82
C ILE A 579 50.90 0.37 23.38
N GLU A 580 52.12 0.74 22.97
CA GLU A 580 52.58 0.53 21.60
C GLU A 580 52.70 -0.95 21.22
N SER A 581 52.46 -1.25 19.94
CA SER A 581 52.67 -2.58 19.34
C SER A 581 54.09 -3.09 19.56
N GLY A 582 54.25 -4.41 19.70
CA GLY A 582 55.55 -5.06 19.88
C GLY A 582 56.08 -5.02 21.31
N THR A 583 55.39 -4.33 22.22
CA THR A 583 55.80 -4.25 23.63
C THR A 583 55.64 -5.61 24.31
N GLY A 584 56.74 -6.11 24.89
CA GLY A 584 56.72 -7.32 25.70
C GLY A 584 56.14 -7.06 27.08
N LEU A 585 55.13 -7.82 27.49
CA LEU A 585 54.39 -7.60 28.72
C LEU A 585 54.32 -8.88 29.56
N LEU A 586 54.21 -8.70 30.87
CA LEU A 586 53.83 -9.75 31.83
C LEU A 586 52.37 -9.51 32.23
N VAL A 587 51.54 -10.53 32.08
CA VAL A 587 50.11 -10.50 32.41
C VAL A 587 49.87 -11.41 33.60
N GLU A 588 49.12 -10.93 34.58
CA GLU A 588 48.66 -11.68 35.74
C GLU A 588 47.13 -11.83 35.71
N GLY A 589 46.63 -13.02 36.01
CA GLY A 589 45.20 -13.29 36.03
C GLY A 589 44.87 -14.77 36.21
N GLY A 590 43.60 -15.12 36.12
CA GLY A 590 43.10 -16.50 36.12
C GLY A 590 42.09 -16.70 35.00
N GLY A 591 41.97 -17.95 34.52
CA GLY A 591 41.10 -18.26 33.38
C GLY A 591 41.59 -17.61 32.10
N THR A 592 40.69 -16.95 31.36
CA THR A 592 41.04 -16.14 30.20
C THR A 592 41.19 -14.67 30.59
N VAL A 593 42.24 -14.02 30.13
CA VAL A 593 42.40 -12.56 30.19
C VAL A 593 42.29 -12.00 28.78
N ASN A 594 41.33 -11.10 28.56
CA ASN A 594 41.14 -10.40 27.29
C ASN A 594 41.84 -9.04 27.34
N ILE A 595 42.59 -8.72 26.29
CA ILE A 595 43.27 -7.43 26.15
C ILE A 595 42.84 -6.81 24.83
N ALA A 596 42.18 -5.65 24.89
CA ALA A 596 41.62 -4.98 23.73
C ALA A 596 42.72 -4.45 22.81
N TYR A 597 42.52 -4.57 21.50
CA TYR A 597 43.33 -3.86 20.52
C TYR A 597 42.86 -2.40 20.41
N ALA A 598 43.81 -1.47 20.33
CA ALA A 598 43.57 -0.03 20.18
C ALA A 598 43.97 0.42 18.77
N TYR A 599 43.12 0.15 17.79
CA TYR A 599 43.42 0.42 16.38
C TYR A 599 43.45 1.92 16.07
N GLY A 600 44.26 2.34 15.10
CA GLY A 600 44.40 3.75 14.69
C GLY A 600 45.08 4.66 15.72
N GLU A 601 45.19 4.20 16.96
CA GLU A 601 45.72 4.96 18.07
C GLU A 601 47.23 4.81 18.22
N LYS A 602 47.89 5.89 18.62
CA LYS A 602 49.32 5.86 18.91
C LYS A 602 49.54 5.39 20.34
N GLY A 603 50.06 4.18 20.49
CA GLY A 603 50.42 3.66 21.81
C GLY A 603 51.63 4.35 22.45
N ASN A 604 51.69 4.27 23.77
CA ASN A 604 52.78 4.80 24.59
C ASN A 604 53.90 3.77 24.71
N ALA A 605 55.14 4.24 24.54
CA ALA A 605 56.33 3.46 24.83
C ALA A 605 56.52 3.29 26.35
N LEU A 606 56.79 2.07 26.79
CA LEU A 606 57.03 1.75 28.20
C LEU A 606 58.53 1.77 28.50
N SER A 607 59.03 2.95 28.90
CA SER A 607 60.46 3.13 29.20
C SER A 607 60.95 2.23 30.33
N GLY A 608 62.15 1.67 30.18
CA GLY A 608 62.75 0.81 31.21
C GLY A 608 62.23 -0.62 31.24
N ASN A 609 61.32 -1.00 30.34
CA ASN A 609 60.89 -2.37 30.19
C ASN A 609 62.03 -3.24 29.61
N MET A 610 62.37 -4.31 30.33
CA MET A 610 63.41 -5.27 29.96
C MET A 610 62.84 -6.47 29.20
N LEU A 611 61.52 -6.63 29.13
CA LEU A 611 60.89 -7.67 28.32
C LEU A 611 60.98 -7.33 26.85
N VAL A 612 61.36 -8.32 26.05
CA VAL A 612 61.41 -8.22 24.59
C VAL A 612 60.27 -9.07 24.02
N GLY A 613 59.35 -8.40 23.33
CA GLY A 613 58.25 -9.05 22.62
C GLY A 613 58.72 -9.74 21.33
N THR A 614 58.05 -10.83 20.96
CA THR A 614 58.27 -11.54 19.70
C THR A 614 57.00 -11.48 18.86
N LEU A 615 57.05 -10.81 17.69
CA LEU A 615 55.91 -10.77 16.76
C LEU A 615 55.89 -11.96 15.79
N LYS A 616 57.03 -12.63 15.65
CA LYS A 616 57.21 -13.86 14.86
C LYS A 616 57.92 -14.89 15.72
N GLU A 617 57.83 -16.15 15.31
CA GLU A 617 58.61 -17.20 15.95
C GLU A 617 60.11 -16.87 15.90
N LYS A 618 60.80 -17.23 16.97
CA LYS A 618 62.24 -16.97 17.12
C LYS A 618 62.94 -18.22 17.61
N ASP A 619 63.93 -18.70 16.88
CA ASP A 619 64.81 -19.75 17.40
C ASP A 619 65.73 -19.17 18.49
N LEU A 620 65.71 -19.81 19.65
CA LEU A 620 66.57 -19.48 20.78
C LEU A 620 67.58 -20.59 21.00
N ALA A 621 68.84 -20.22 21.23
CA ALA A 621 69.85 -21.14 21.72
C ALA A 621 69.63 -21.43 23.22
N LYS A 622 70.26 -22.51 23.71
CA LYS A 622 70.26 -22.83 25.13
C LYS A 622 70.93 -21.71 25.93
N GLY A 623 70.20 -21.13 26.86
CA GLY A 623 70.68 -20.05 27.73
C GLY A 623 70.78 -18.68 27.04
N GLU A 624 70.17 -18.49 25.86
CA GLU A 624 70.13 -17.20 25.18
C GLU A 624 69.17 -16.20 25.86
N ALA A 625 68.07 -16.69 26.40
CA ALA A 625 67.00 -15.88 26.98
C ALA A 625 66.41 -16.54 28.22
N TYR A 626 65.71 -15.74 29.01
CA TYR A 626 64.82 -16.19 30.06
C TYR A 626 63.38 -16.26 29.55
N ILE A 627 62.76 -17.44 29.66
CA ILE A 627 61.38 -17.73 29.26
C ILE A 627 60.53 -17.94 30.51
N LEU A 628 59.34 -17.35 30.55
CA LEU A 628 58.41 -17.56 31.66
C LEU A 628 57.83 -18.98 31.63
N LYS A 629 57.96 -19.71 32.74
CA LYS A 629 57.39 -21.04 32.95
C LYS A 629 57.17 -21.27 34.45
N ASP A 630 56.04 -21.89 34.82
CA ASP A 630 55.73 -22.25 36.21
C ASP A 630 55.86 -21.07 37.19
N GLY A 631 55.41 -19.88 36.76
CA GLY A 631 55.42 -18.63 37.55
C GLY A 631 56.79 -17.97 37.74
N ALA A 632 57.82 -18.38 37.00
CA ALA A 632 59.17 -17.81 37.08
C ALA A 632 59.87 -17.80 35.72
N PHE A 633 60.90 -16.99 35.58
CA PHE A 633 61.73 -16.94 34.39
C PHE A 633 62.84 -18.01 34.45
N HIS A 634 62.92 -18.85 33.43
CA HIS A 634 63.87 -19.96 33.31
C HIS A 634 64.77 -19.75 32.08
N LEU A 635 66.04 -20.13 32.16
CA LEU A 635 66.91 -20.14 30.97
C LEU A 635 66.31 -21.00 29.85
N SER A 636 66.36 -20.49 28.63
CA SER A 636 65.87 -21.15 27.42
C SER A 636 66.63 -22.45 27.17
N ASN A 637 65.93 -23.45 26.64
CA ASN A 637 66.58 -24.55 25.92
C ASN A 637 66.72 -24.17 24.44
N ALA A 638 67.52 -24.91 23.69
CA ALA A 638 67.57 -24.75 22.25
C ALA A 638 66.22 -25.15 21.64
N GLY A 639 65.62 -24.26 20.84
CA GLY A 639 64.35 -24.51 20.15
C GLY A 639 63.61 -23.23 19.77
N THR A 640 62.45 -23.41 19.13
CA THR A 640 61.63 -22.31 18.63
C THR A 640 60.78 -21.72 19.75
N PHE A 641 60.90 -20.41 19.94
CA PHE A 641 60.07 -19.61 20.83
C PHE A 641 58.88 -19.05 20.06
N PRO A 642 57.65 -19.19 20.58
CA PRO A 642 56.45 -18.78 19.87
C PRO A 642 56.38 -17.27 19.63
N ALA A 643 55.65 -16.90 18.58
CA ALA A 643 55.20 -15.52 18.36
C ALA A 643 54.21 -15.07 19.45
N ARG A 644 53.94 -13.76 19.50
CA ARG A 644 53.01 -13.08 20.42
C ARG A 644 53.29 -13.31 21.92
N LYS A 645 54.52 -13.68 22.26
CA LYS A 645 55.02 -13.83 23.64
C LYS A 645 56.15 -12.84 23.90
N ALA A 646 56.60 -12.78 25.14
CA ALA A 646 57.78 -12.01 25.51
C ALA A 646 58.78 -12.87 26.28
N TYR A 647 60.06 -12.58 26.08
CA TYR A 647 61.17 -13.16 26.84
C TYR A 647 61.98 -12.05 27.51
N LEU A 648 62.75 -12.43 28.51
CA LEU A 648 63.69 -11.53 29.18
C LEU A 648 65.12 -11.84 28.68
N PRO A 649 65.87 -10.88 28.12
CA PRO A 649 67.24 -11.13 27.68
C PRO A 649 68.16 -11.56 28.83
N VAL A 650 69.16 -12.40 28.54
CA VAL A 650 70.19 -12.79 29.52
C VAL A 650 71.27 -11.71 29.57
N ASP A 651 71.50 -11.14 30.76
CA ASP A 651 72.68 -10.33 31.06
C ASP A 651 73.73 -11.14 31.84
N ALA A 652 74.90 -10.57 32.09
CA ALA A 652 76.01 -11.27 32.74
C ALA A 652 75.77 -11.62 34.23
N ALA A 653 74.67 -11.18 34.85
CA ALA A 653 74.44 -11.23 36.30
C ALA A 653 73.44 -12.30 36.75
N SER A 654 73.21 -13.35 35.96
CA SER A 654 71.92 -14.04 35.97
C SER A 654 71.97 -15.48 36.53
N GLY A 655 70.99 -15.83 37.38
CA GLY A 655 70.83 -17.18 37.98
C GLY A 655 70.01 -18.14 37.09
N ALA A 656 70.04 -19.44 37.37
CA ALA A 656 69.34 -20.43 36.53
C ALA A 656 67.80 -20.28 36.50
N LYS A 657 67.25 -19.59 37.51
CA LYS A 657 65.82 -19.31 37.68
C LYS A 657 65.66 -17.93 38.34
N ILE A 658 64.73 -17.13 37.84
CA ILE A 658 64.45 -15.76 38.31
C ILE A 658 62.97 -15.67 38.72
N PHE A 659 62.70 -15.36 39.99
CA PHE A 659 61.36 -15.18 40.52
C PHE A 659 60.84 -13.77 40.28
N ILE A 660 59.54 -13.62 40.06
CA ILE A 660 58.92 -12.30 39.87
C ILE A 660 58.68 -11.65 41.23
N ASP A 661 59.12 -10.40 41.39
CA ASP A 661 58.99 -9.61 42.61
C ASP A 661 58.04 -8.43 42.39
N PHE A 662 56.85 -8.52 42.98
CA PHE A 662 55.81 -7.49 42.94
C PHE A 662 55.98 -6.42 44.03
N SER A 663 57.05 -6.41 44.82
CA SER A 663 57.22 -5.44 45.92
C SER A 663 57.20 -3.98 45.46
N GLY A 664 57.57 -3.70 44.21
CA GLY A 664 57.50 -2.36 43.60
C GLY A 664 56.10 -1.90 43.17
N THR A 665 55.05 -2.74 43.31
CA THR A 665 53.69 -2.44 42.84
C THR A 665 52.73 -2.02 43.95
N THR A 666 53.18 -2.03 45.22
CA THR A 666 52.36 -1.54 46.34
C THR A 666 52.55 -0.02 46.50
N ALA A 667 51.47 0.72 46.76
CA ALA A 667 51.50 2.18 47.02
C ALA A 667 52.28 2.60 48.29
N ILE A 668 53.04 1.69 48.90
CA ILE A 668 53.86 1.92 50.09
C ILE A 668 55.32 1.78 49.68
N ASN A 669 55.88 2.86 49.14
CA ASN A 669 57.28 2.92 48.72
C ASN A 669 58.26 3.01 49.92
N GLU A 670 57.81 3.48 51.08
CA GLU A 670 58.60 3.50 52.32
C GLU A 670 57.70 3.71 53.55
N VAL A 671 57.86 2.92 54.61
CA VAL A 671 57.34 3.27 55.95
C VAL A 671 58.49 3.89 56.73
N LYS A 672 58.52 5.22 56.85
CA LYS A 672 59.40 5.86 57.83
C LYS A 672 58.94 5.44 59.22
N ALA A 673 59.75 4.67 59.92
CA ALA A 673 59.61 4.50 61.35
C ALA A 673 59.83 5.87 62.01
N GLN A 674 58.74 6.59 62.31
CA GLN A 674 58.82 7.64 63.32
C GLN A 674 58.96 6.95 64.68
N ASN A 675 60.11 7.19 65.30
CA ASN A 675 60.40 6.71 66.63
C ASN A 675 59.40 7.27 67.67
N GLU A 676 59.07 6.37 68.61
CA GLU A 676 58.59 6.61 69.98
C GLU A 676 57.08 6.79 70.24
N ASN A 677 56.33 5.69 70.09
CA ASN A 677 55.58 5.06 71.19
C ASN A 677 54.97 3.73 70.69
N ILE A 678 55.56 2.60 71.07
CA ILE A 678 54.98 1.29 70.74
C ILE A 678 53.74 1.09 71.61
N GLU A 679 52.56 1.34 71.03
CA GLU A 679 51.30 1.03 71.68
C GLU A 679 51.05 -0.49 71.57
N ILE A 680 51.01 -1.15 72.72
CA ILE A 680 50.72 -2.58 72.83
C ILE A 680 49.26 -2.71 73.24
N TYR A 681 48.50 -3.53 72.55
CA TYR A 681 47.13 -3.85 72.90
C TYR A 681 47.01 -5.34 73.24
N THR A 682 46.16 -5.69 74.20
CA THR A 682 45.69 -7.08 74.34
C THR A 682 44.84 -7.45 73.12
N ILE A 683 44.62 -8.75 72.88
CA ILE A 683 43.72 -9.19 71.80
C ILE A 683 42.28 -8.67 71.97
N GLY A 684 41.88 -8.26 73.18
CA GLY A 684 40.61 -7.61 73.47
C GLY A 684 40.59 -6.09 73.23
N GLY A 685 41.64 -5.52 72.65
CA GLY A 685 41.71 -4.09 72.31
C GLY A 685 42.06 -3.16 73.47
N ILE A 686 42.52 -3.69 74.61
CA ILE A 686 42.93 -2.87 75.76
C ILE A 686 44.39 -2.48 75.62
N ARG A 687 44.69 -1.17 75.66
CA ARG A 687 46.06 -0.65 75.63
C ARG A 687 46.81 -1.01 76.92
N VAL A 688 48.00 -1.59 76.79
CA VAL A 688 48.91 -1.97 77.88
C VAL A 688 50.29 -1.33 77.69
N LYS A 689 51.00 -1.09 78.79
CA LYS A 689 52.32 -0.44 78.76
C LYS A 689 53.46 -1.39 78.36
N ASN A 690 53.30 -2.70 78.59
CA ASN A 690 54.27 -3.74 78.23
C ASN A 690 53.58 -5.13 78.16
N ALA A 691 54.20 -6.08 77.46
CA ALA A 691 53.73 -7.46 77.34
C ALA A 691 54.40 -8.36 78.41
N GLN A 692 54.06 -8.16 79.69
CA GLN A 692 54.71 -8.87 80.81
C GLN A 692 54.15 -10.26 81.12
N GLN A 693 52.98 -10.62 80.61
CA GLN A 693 52.36 -11.93 80.79
C GLN A 693 52.32 -12.71 79.48
N LYS A 694 52.48 -14.04 79.53
CA LYS A 694 52.39 -14.90 78.34
C LYS A 694 51.03 -14.72 77.68
N GLY A 695 51.01 -14.33 76.40
CA GLY A 695 49.76 -14.03 75.71
C GLY A 695 49.93 -13.48 74.30
N VAL A 696 48.80 -13.29 73.60
CA VAL A 696 48.75 -12.69 72.26
C VAL A 696 48.45 -11.20 72.38
N TYR A 697 49.32 -10.39 71.81
CA TYR A 697 49.23 -8.93 71.80
C TYR A 697 49.16 -8.40 70.37
N ILE A 698 48.57 -7.22 70.19
CA ILE A 698 48.71 -6.44 68.96
C ILE A 698 49.77 -5.38 69.19
N ILE A 699 50.87 -5.50 68.45
CA ILE A 699 52.02 -4.59 68.51
C ILE A 699 52.27 -4.11 67.08
N ASN A 700 52.19 -2.80 66.84
CA ASN A 700 52.30 -2.20 65.50
C ASN A 700 51.36 -2.87 64.48
N GLY A 701 50.10 -3.13 64.89
CA GLY A 701 49.08 -3.74 64.03
C GLY A 701 49.25 -5.24 63.77
N LYS A 702 50.28 -5.90 64.31
CA LYS A 702 50.54 -7.34 64.11
C LYS A 702 50.28 -8.13 65.39
N LYS A 703 49.71 -9.33 65.25
CA LYS A 703 49.54 -10.29 66.34
C LYS A 703 50.90 -10.89 66.70
N VAL A 704 51.32 -10.74 67.95
CA VAL A 704 52.59 -11.23 68.47
C VAL A 704 52.31 -12.06 69.72
N VAL A 705 52.88 -13.27 69.79
CA VAL A 705 52.88 -14.09 71.01
C VAL A 705 54.11 -13.70 71.82
N LYS A 706 53.91 -13.28 73.08
CA LYS A 706 54.97 -12.94 74.03
C LYS A 706 54.96 -13.88 75.22
#